data_AF-A0A8S4GX36-F1
#
_entry.id   AF-A0A8S4GX36-F1
#
_cell.length_a   1.000
_cell.length_b   1.000
_cell.length_c   1.000
_cell.angle_alpha   90.00
_cell.angle_beta   90.00
_cell.angle_gamma   90.00
#
_symmetry.space_group_name_H-M   'P 1'
#
loop_
_entity.id
_entity.type
_entity.pdbx_description
1 polymer ?
#
loop_
_entity_poly.entity_id
_entity_poly.type
_entity_poly.pdbx_seq_one_letter_code
_entity_poly.pdbx_strand_id
1 'polypeptide(L)'
;MARKYVIGPGYAEQDPLDWWTCTAEAVKQAVQKAGLSSDDIAGLGLDTTSCTVVVLDATQRPLQPAILWMDMRAAKQAQEVLATHDDALRVNNGGAGPVSAEWMIPKSLWIKQNRPEVYEAAAMICEYQDYINMRLTGRYCASVNNVSIRWHYSEEREDKWPVTLLAALGMSDLLDKWPKEVLRLGEVVGGLTAEAAAALGLPEGLPVAQGGADAFIGTVGLNTLAEGQMCLLTGSSHLHLGSTARDLHGPGAWGTYRQAVIPGINVIEGGQTSTGSILSWFRRNFAPHVSYRELDAEAAAVDPGSEGLLTLEHWQGNRTPHTDPLSKGAIVGLTLKHGRAHMFRSLMEGVAMGTRLVLDSMSAIGYRPNSITVAGGAARSDLWLQIHADVTGLPLKLPRVSDACALGSAVLAAVGAGLFDSVLEAANAMVHVERSILPDKGKHEMYDRIYRTYCGCYPAVKDVAHAAHAYAADVRGRVPRSLRPAEGSSSNNSVKVSASILCADQSRLADETARALRSGVDSIHLDVCDGAYCEALTFGPGVLAALRRHHPDAFFDVHLAVRDPWRLAQLMADAGASQVMVMAEQVVGSKRAAGELAALQRRGVRSGIAVRPDDEGFDAAVAAVAALGLDTLNVMAVQPGFGAQAFQDVALERVRVARERLGGGADIQVDGGVKPGTTAPRCVEAGANVLVVGSALFGAEDVVGVVGALKGVA
;
A
#
# COMPACT_ATOMS: atom_id res chain seq x y z
N MET A 1 -13.29 -5.36 -5.65
CA MET A 1 -12.11 -4.50 -5.44
C MET A 1 -10.87 -5.37 -5.55
N ALA A 2 -9.93 -4.98 -6.41
CA ALA A 2 -8.66 -5.71 -6.58
C ALA A 2 -7.84 -5.67 -5.29
N ARG A 3 -7.28 -6.81 -4.89
CA ARG A 3 -6.61 -6.96 -3.59
C ARG A 3 -5.15 -6.54 -3.71
N LYS A 4 -4.76 -5.52 -2.95
CA LYS A 4 -3.35 -5.15 -2.77
C LYS A 4 -2.63 -6.21 -1.91
N TYR A 5 -1.52 -6.72 -2.41
CA TYR A 5 -0.58 -7.56 -1.68
C TYR A 5 0.60 -6.69 -1.19
N VAL A 6 0.89 -6.74 0.11
CA VAL A 6 2.07 -6.13 0.73
C VAL A 6 2.87 -7.29 1.30
N ILE A 7 3.91 -7.71 0.59
CA ILE A 7 4.74 -8.87 0.95
C ILE A 7 6.01 -8.48 1.73
N GLY A 8 6.19 -7.18 2.01
CA GLY A 8 7.27 -6.63 2.81
C GLY A 8 7.28 -5.10 2.79
N PRO A 9 8.09 -4.43 3.64
CA PRO A 9 8.24 -2.98 3.62
C PRO A 9 8.67 -2.47 2.24
N GLY A 10 7.92 -1.53 1.68
CA GLY A 10 8.18 -0.98 0.34
C GLY A 10 7.65 -1.83 -0.82
N TYR A 11 7.06 -3.00 -0.58
CA TYR A 11 6.46 -3.84 -1.62
C TYR A 11 4.96 -3.58 -1.74
N ALA A 12 4.46 -3.44 -2.96
CA ALA A 12 3.05 -3.26 -3.29
C ALA A 12 2.75 -3.93 -4.63
N GLU A 13 1.91 -4.97 -4.60
CA GLU A 13 1.54 -5.75 -5.79
C GLU A 13 0.02 -5.93 -5.90
N GLN A 14 -0.48 -6.21 -7.11
CA GLN A 14 -1.84 -6.68 -7.37
C GLN A 14 -1.84 -7.76 -8.45
N ASP A 15 -2.84 -8.63 -8.44
CA ASP A 15 -3.06 -9.61 -9.50
C ASP A 15 -3.76 -8.91 -10.66
N PRO A 16 -3.20 -8.89 -11.88
CA PRO A 16 -3.86 -8.27 -13.03
C PRO A 16 -5.25 -8.86 -13.34
N LEU A 17 -5.50 -10.12 -12.99
CA LEU A 17 -6.80 -10.77 -13.22
C LEU A 17 -7.92 -10.20 -12.34
N ASP A 18 -7.58 -9.69 -11.15
CA ASP A 18 -8.54 -9.01 -10.29
C ASP A 18 -9.08 -7.74 -10.96
N TRP A 19 -8.23 -7.01 -11.69
CA TRP A 19 -8.63 -5.80 -12.39
C TRP A 19 -9.68 -6.08 -13.46
N TRP A 20 -9.44 -7.10 -14.29
CA TRP A 20 -10.39 -7.50 -15.32
C TRP A 20 -11.78 -7.82 -14.75
N THR A 21 -11.80 -8.64 -13.69
CA THR A 21 -13.03 -9.03 -13.01
C THR A 21 -13.75 -7.82 -12.43
N CYS A 22 -13.02 -6.90 -11.79
CA CYS A 22 -13.58 -5.69 -11.21
C CYS A 22 -14.11 -4.72 -12.29
N THR A 23 -13.41 -4.56 -13.41
CA THR A 23 -13.84 -3.71 -14.52
C THR A 23 -15.14 -4.21 -15.14
N ALA A 24 -15.23 -5.51 -15.42
CA ALA A 24 -16.45 -6.12 -15.97
C ALA A 24 -17.67 -5.89 -15.07
N GLU A 25 -17.51 -6.09 -13.76
CA GLU A 25 -18.58 -5.87 -12.78
C GLU A 25 -18.95 -4.40 -12.67
N ALA A 26 -17.96 -3.50 -12.60
CA ALA A 26 -18.20 -2.06 -12.46
C ALA A 26 -18.96 -1.49 -13.66
N VAL A 27 -18.61 -1.90 -14.88
CA VAL A 27 -19.27 -1.44 -16.11
C VAL A 27 -20.73 -1.91 -16.15
N LYS A 28 -21.00 -3.20 -15.89
CA LYS A 28 -22.37 -3.73 -15.84
C LYS A 28 -23.23 -2.97 -14.84
N GLN A 29 -22.71 -2.75 -13.64
CA GLN A 29 -23.42 -2.00 -12.61
C GLN A 29 -23.64 -0.53 -13.00
N ALA A 30 -22.68 0.11 -13.67
CA ALA A 30 -22.79 1.51 -14.10
C ALA A 30 -23.90 1.67 -15.15
N VAL A 31 -23.92 0.82 -16.18
CA VAL A 31 -24.96 0.81 -17.23
C VAL A 31 -26.33 0.55 -16.61
N GLN A 32 -26.44 -0.46 -15.74
CA GLN A 32 -27.69 -0.79 -15.06
C GLN A 32 -28.20 0.37 -14.20
N LYS A 33 -27.33 1.00 -13.41
CA LYS A 33 -27.71 2.14 -12.55
C LYS A 33 -28.09 3.38 -13.34
N ALA A 34 -27.52 3.57 -14.53
CA ALA A 34 -27.89 4.64 -15.44
C ALA A 34 -29.27 4.42 -16.09
N GLY A 35 -29.79 3.18 -16.06
CA GLY A 35 -31.05 2.84 -16.74
C GLY A 35 -30.95 2.90 -18.26
N LEU A 36 -29.73 2.73 -18.80
CA LEU A 36 -29.45 2.74 -20.24
C LEU A 36 -29.39 1.32 -20.80
N SER A 37 -29.68 1.18 -22.09
CA SER A 37 -29.37 -0.02 -22.86
C SER A 37 -27.88 -0.08 -23.18
N SER A 38 -27.35 -1.28 -23.41
CA SER A 38 -25.99 -1.45 -23.94
C SER A 38 -25.79 -0.75 -25.28
N ASP A 39 -26.86 -0.62 -26.07
CA ASP A 39 -26.85 0.03 -27.39
C ASP A 39 -26.78 1.56 -27.30
N ASP A 40 -27.05 2.14 -26.12
CA ASP A 40 -26.92 3.60 -25.89
C ASP A 40 -25.46 4.00 -25.62
N ILE A 41 -24.55 3.04 -25.43
CA ILE A 41 -23.15 3.29 -25.13
C ILE A 41 -22.40 3.48 -26.45
N ALA A 42 -21.90 4.70 -26.69
CA ALA A 42 -21.21 5.03 -27.95
C ALA A 42 -19.72 4.65 -27.96
N GLY A 43 -19.08 4.57 -26.79
CA GLY A 43 -17.66 4.22 -26.68
C GLY A 43 -17.22 3.98 -25.24
N LEU A 44 -16.03 3.41 -25.09
CA LEU A 44 -15.41 3.12 -23.80
C LEU A 44 -14.06 3.84 -23.70
N GLY A 45 -13.82 4.50 -22.57
CA GLY A 45 -12.53 5.09 -22.21
C GLY A 45 -12.17 4.68 -20.79
N LEU A 46 -10.88 4.56 -20.52
CA LEU A 46 -10.39 4.19 -19.20
C LEU A 46 -9.15 4.99 -18.81
N ASP A 47 -8.94 5.11 -17.52
CA ASP A 47 -7.72 5.62 -16.92
C ASP A 47 -7.23 4.63 -15.86
N THR A 48 -5.93 4.65 -15.60
CA THR A 48 -5.31 3.71 -14.65
C THR A 48 -4.23 4.40 -13.83
N THR A 49 -3.86 3.81 -12.70
CA THR A 49 -2.71 4.30 -11.92
C THR A 49 -1.43 4.19 -12.73
N SER A 50 -0.62 5.24 -12.75
CA SER A 50 0.63 5.29 -13.53
C SER A 50 1.77 4.44 -12.94
N CYS A 51 2.55 3.81 -13.81
CA CYS A 51 3.67 2.93 -13.57
C CYS A 51 3.34 1.74 -12.67
N THR A 52 2.23 1.08 -12.98
CA THR A 52 1.91 -0.25 -12.47
C THR A 52 2.36 -1.28 -13.51
N VAL A 53 3.51 -1.89 -13.27
CA VAL A 53 4.24 -2.68 -14.28
C VAL A 53 3.73 -4.12 -14.32
N VAL A 54 3.30 -4.55 -15.50
CA VAL A 54 2.81 -5.90 -15.80
C VAL A 54 3.83 -6.64 -16.66
N VAL A 55 4.08 -7.91 -16.34
CA VAL A 55 5.00 -8.77 -17.11
C VAL A 55 4.23 -9.98 -17.63
N LEU A 56 4.21 -10.16 -18.95
CA LEU A 56 3.42 -11.17 -19.63
C LEU A 56 4.31 -12.15 -20.41
N ASP A 57 3.88 -13.40 -20.46
CA ASP A 57 4.45 -14.42 -21.36
C ASP A 57 3.94 -14.26 -22.81
N ALA A 58 4.46 -15.08 -23.72
CA ALA A 58 4.04 -15.08 -25.13
C ALA A 58 2.56 -15.46 -25.36
N THR A 59 1.90 -16.03 -24.33
CA THR A 59 0.48 -16.38 -24.33
C THR A 59 -0.39 -15.32 -23.65
N GLN A 60 0.18 -14.13 -23.39
CA GLN A 60 -0.51 -12.98 -22.77
C GLN A 60 -0.92 -13.20 -21.31
N ARG A 61 -0.31 -14.18 -20.62
CA ARG A 61 -0.59 -14.45 -19.20
C ARG A 61 0.41 -13.73 -18.30
N PRO A 62 -0.03 -13.12 -17.18
CA PRO A 62 0.87 -12.56 -16.19
C PRO A 62 1.85 -13.61 -15.63
N LEU A 63 3.14 -13.31 -15.70
CA LEU A 63 4.21 -14.16 -15.14
C LEU A 63 4.39 -13.95 -13.62
N GLN A 64 3.87 -12.85 -13.09
CA GLN A 64 3.89 -12.47 -11.69
C GLN A 64 2.78 -11.45 -11.40
N PRO A 65 2.45 -11.19 -10.12
CA PRO A 65 1.68 -10.02 -9.74
C PRO A 65 2.32 -8.73 -10.28
N ALA A 66 1.49 -7.76 -10.66
CA ALA A 66 1.97 -6.48 -11.15
C ALA A 66 2.59 -5.65 -10.02
N ILE A 67 3.70 -4.97 -10.33
CA ILE A 67 4.40 -4.10 -9.39
C ILE A 67 3.75 -2.72 -9.42
N LEU A 68 3.00 -2.38 -8.37
CA LEU A 68 2.17 -1.17 -8.31
C LEU A 68 3.00 0.12 -8.25
N TRP A 69 2.38 1.22 -8.64
CA TRP A 69 2.97 2.57 -8.60
C TRP A 69 3.65 2.91 -7.28
N MET A 70 3.04 2.60 -6.13
CA MET A 70 3.58 2.91 -4.80
C MET A 70 4.66 1.94 -4.29
N ASP A 71 5.10 1.00 -5.12
CA ASP A 71 6.17 0.07 -4.80
C ASP A 71 7.54 0.76 -4.89
N MET A 72 8.34 0.59 -3.84
CA MET A 72 9.64 1.22 -3.66
C MET A 72 10.81 0.23 -3.72
N ARG A 73 10.57 -1.05 -4.10
CA ARG A 73 11.62 -2.08 -4.13
C ARG A 73 12.77 -1.75 -5.08
N ALA A 74 12.49 -0.95 -6.12
CA ALA A 74 13.45 -0.52 -7.13
C ALA A 74 14.24 0.75 -6.74
N ALA A 75 14.29 1.12 -5.45
CA ALA A 75 15.00 2.32 -4.99
C ALA A 75 16.49 2.31 -5.34
N LYS A 76 17.15 1.15 -5.27
CA LYS A 76 18.55 1.00 -5.72
C LYS A 76 18.68 1.27 -7.21
N GLN A 77 17.82 0.67 -8.03
CA GLN A 77 17.82 0.82 -9.48
C GLN A 77 17.50 2.25 -9.90
N ALA A 78 16.65 2.97 -9.17
CA ALA A 78 16.43 4.39 -9.43
C ALA A 78 17.71 5.23 -9.25
N GLN A 79 18.58 4.89 -8.29
CA GLN A 79 19.90 5.51 -8.16
C GLN A 79 20.83 5.14 -9.31
N GLU A 80 20.78 3.89 -9.78
CA GLU A 80 21.54 3.44 -10.95
C GLU A 80 21.10 4.18 -12.23
N VAL A 81 19.79 4.38 -12.42
CA VAL A 81 19.25 5.22 -13.51
C VAL A 81 19.77 6.65 -13.39
N LEU A 82 19.68 7.27 -12.21
CA LEU A 82 20.15 8.64 -12.01
C LEU A 82 21.65 8.80 -12.29
N ALA A 83 22.46 7.80 -11.93
CA ALA A 83 23.91 7.80 -12.12
C ALA A 83 24.35 7.73 -13.60
N THR A 84 23.43 7.45 -14.53
CA THR A 84 23.73 7.50 -15.98
C THR A 84 23.96 8.92 -16.48
N HIS A 85 23.39 9.94 -15.80
CA HIS A 85 23.38 11.33 -16.24
C HIS A 85 22.88 11.53 -17.68
N ASP A 86 22.04 10.61 -18.17
CA ASP A 86 21.51 10.66 -19.53
C ASP A 86 20.61 11.88 -19.74
N ASP A 87 20.64 12.48 -20.93
CA ASP A 87 19.84 13.66 -21.28
C ASP A 87 18.32 13.41 -21.17
N ALA A 88 17.87 12.16 -21.29
CA ALA A 88 16.49 11.77 -21.04
C ALA A 88 16.02 12.15 -19.62
N LEU A 89 16.94 12.27 -18.66
CA LEU A 89 16.68 12.66 -17.28
C LEU A 89 16.56 14.17 -17.09
N ARG A 90 16.66 15.01 -18.14
CA ARG A 90 16.49 16.48 -18.00
C ARG A 90 15.17 16.86 -17.32
N VAL A 91 14.12 16.05 -17.53
CA VAL A 91 12.80 16.20 -16.89
C VAL A 91 12.84 15.98 -15.37
N ASN A 92 13.86 15.30 -14.87
CA ASN A 92 14.12 15.12 -13.45
C ASN A 92 15.00 16.26 -12.95
N ASN A 93 14.40 17.41 -12.65
CA ASN A 93 15.10 18.51 -11.97
C ASN A 93 16.32 19.00 -12.76
N GLY A 94 16.22 19.08 -14.09
CA GLY A 94 17.35 19.42 -14.96
C GLY A 94 18.43 18.34 -15.07
N GLY A 95 18.10 17.07 -14.80
CA GLY A 95 19.05 15.95 -14.79
C GLY A 95 19.66 15.67 -13.41
N ALA A 96 19.42 16.53 -12.42
CA ALA A 96 19.96 16.35 -11.06
C ALA A 96 19.19 15.31 -10.23
N GLY A 97 18.02 14.87 -10.70
CA GLY A 97 17.18 13.92 -9.97
C GLY A 97 16.31 14.56 -8.89
N PRO A 98 15.57 13.74 -8.12
CA PRO A 98 15.66 12.30 -8.08
C PRO A 98 14.96 11.62 -9.27
N VAL A 99 15.35 10.38 -9.55
CA VAL A 99 14.55 9.41 -10.30
C VAL A 99 13.72 8.61 -9.29
N SER A 100 12.45 8.36 -9.58
CA SER A 100 11.58 7.61 -8.66
C SER A 100 11.72 6.10 -8.86
N ALA A 101 11.75 5.33 -7.77
CA ALA A 101 11.67 3.87 -7.78
C ALA A 101 10.35 3.36 -8.39
N GLU A 102 9.34 4.21 -8.43
CA GLU A 102 8.00 3.90 -8.89
C GLU A 102 7.93 3.72 -10.42
N TRP A 103 8.95 4.13 -11.17
CA TRP A 103 8.88 4.27 -12.64
C TRP A 103 9.23 2.98 -13.39
N MET A 104 8.84 2.91 -14.67
CA MET A 104 8.97 1.72 -15.52
C MET A 104 10.40 1.22 -15.66
N ILE A 105 11.36 2.10 -15.94
CA ILE A 105 12.77 1.73 -16.15
C ILE A 105 13.38 1.14 -14.86
N PRO A 106 13.32 1.81 -13.68
CA PRO A 106 13.79 1.22 -12.43
C PRO A 106 13.16 -0.14 -12.10
N LYS A 107 11.84 -0.29 -12.29
CA LYS A 107 11.15 -1.56 -12.03
C LYS A 107 11.57 -2.67 -13.00
N SER A 108 11.68 -2.37 -14.28
CA SER A 108 12.19 -3.31 -15.29
C SER A 108 13.63 -3.74 -14.97
N LEU A 109 14.49 -2.79 -14.57
CA LEU A 109 15.86 -3.07 -14.15
C LEU A 109 15.90 -3.94 -12.89
N TRP A 110 15.00 -3.69 -11.93
CA TRP A 110 14.88 -4.51 -10.74
C TRP A 110 14.50 -5.95 -11.10
N ILE A 111 13.53 -6.14 -11.99
CA ILE A 111 13.11 -7.47 -12.46
C ILE A 111 14.29 -8.16 -13.16
N LYS A 112 15.00 -7.47 -14.06
CA LYS A 112 16.19 -8.02 -14.73
C LYS A 112 17.27 -8.49 -13.76
N GLN A 113 17.55 -7.71 -12.72
CA GLN A 113 18.63 -8.00 -11.76
C GLN A 113 18.25 -9.01 -10.68
N ASN A 114 16.98 -9.04 -10.26
CA ASN A 114 16.54 -9.82 -9.09
C ASN A 114 15.66 -11.03 -9.46
N ARG A 115 15.06 -11.03 -10.65
CA ARG A 115 14.19 -12.07 -11.20
C ARG A 115 14.52 -12.31 -12.69
N PRO A 116 15.78 -12.64 -13.01
CA PRO A 116 16.23 -12.77 -14.39
C PRO A 116 15.39 -13.79 -15.18
N GLU A 117 14.93 -14.86 -14.53
CA GLU A 117 14.08 -15.87 -15.16
C GLU A 117 12.73 -15.32 -15.64
N VAL A 118 12.15 -14.38 -14.89
CA VAL A 118 10.90 -13.70 -15.26
C VAL A 118 11.16 -12.71 -16.38
N TYR A 119 12.26 -11.94 -16.29
CA TYR A 119 12.63 -10.98 -17.31
C TYR A 119 12.92 -11.64 -18.66
N GLU A 120 13.65 -12.77 -18.66
CA GLU A 120 13.96 -13.55 -19.85
C GLU A 120 12.70 -14.13 -20.49
N ALA A 121 11.82 -14.74 -19.68
CA ALA A 121 10.56 -15.32 -20.14
C ALA A 121 9.52 -14.28 -20.61
N ALA A 122 9.69 -13.00 -20.24
CA ALA A 122 8.77 -11.93 -20.61
C ALA A 122 8.75 -11.72 -22.13
N ALA A 123 7.58 -11.91 -22.74
CA ALA A 123 7.33 -11.47 -24.10
C ALA A 123 6.88 -9.99 -24.14
N MET A 124 6.26 -9.51 -23.06
CA MET A 124 5.80 -8.13 -22.94
C MET A 124 5.99 -7.62 -21.50
N ILE A 125 6.50 -6.42 -21.36
CA ILE A 125 6.55 -5.62 -20.13
C ILE A 125 5.80 -4.33 -20.44
N CYS A 126 4.68 -4.09 -19.77
CA CYS A 126 3.77 -3.01 -20.14
C CYS A 126 3.10 -2.37 -18.93
N GLU A 127 2.34 -1.31 -19.15
CA GLU A 127 1.53 -0.67 -18.12
C GLU A 127 0.23 -1.42 -17.84
N TYR A 128 -0.35 -1.13 -16.67
CA TYR A 128 -1.69 -1.58 -16.31
C TYR A 128 -2.71 -1.27 -17.42
N GLN A 129 -2.68 -0.05 -17.95
CA GLN A 129 -3.57 0.33 -19.05
C GLN A 129 -3.40 -0.55 -20.30
N ASP A 130 -2.16 -0.80 -20.70
CA ASP A 130 -1.85 -1.55 -21.91
C ASP A 130 -2.36 -2.99 -21.78
N TYR A 131 -2.23 -3.57 -20.57
CA TYR A 131 -2.81 -4.87 -20.25
C TYR A 131 -4.35 -4.88 -20.37
N ILE A 132 -5.04 -3.88 -19.82
CA ILE A 132 -6.51 -3.79 -19.93
C ILE A 132 -6.94 -3.58 -21.38
N ASN A 133 -6.27 -2.70 -22.12
CA ASN A 133 -6.52 -2.50 -23.55
C ASN A 133 -6.37 -3.79 -24.35
N MET A 134 -5.32 -4.57 -24.08
CA MET A 134 -5.12 -5.88 -24.69
C MET A 134 -6.25 -6.86 -24.35
N ARG A 135 -6.73 -6.89 -23.09
CA ARG A 135 -7.89 -7.72 -22.71
C ARG A 135 -9.18 -7.27 -23.40
N LEU A 136 -9.37 -5.97 -23.60
CA LEU A 136 -10.56 -5.42 -24.25
C LEU A 136 -10.57 -5.63 -25.77
N THR A 137 -9.42 -5.46 -26.43
CA THR A 137 -9.32 -5.30 -27.90
C THR A 137 -8.42 -6.33 -28.59
N GLY A 138 -7.66 -7.13 -27.84
CA GLY A 138 -6.65 -8.05 -28.37
C GLY A 138 -5.37 -7.37 -28.87
N ARG A 139 -5.23 -6.05 -28.72
CA ARG A 139 -4.09 -5.27 -29.21
C ARG A 139 -3.17 -4.77 -28.10
N TYR A 140 -1.86 -4.84 -28.33
CA TYR A 140 -0.85 -4.21 -27.48
C TYR A 140 -0.52 -2.81 -28.01
N CYS A 141 -0.97 -1.79 -27.29
CA CYS A 141 -0.65 -0.40 -27.57
C CYS A 141 -0.27 0.29 -26.26
N ALA A 142 0.79 1.10 -26.31
CA ALA A 142 1.13 1.99 -25.22
C ALA A 142 0.41 3.33 -25.39
N SER A 143 0.05 3.96 -24.29
CA SER A 143 -0.38 5.36 -24.31
C SER A 143 0.80 6.31 -24.36
N VAL A 144 0.76 7.29 -25.27
CA VAL A 144 1.73 8.40 -25.32
C VAL A 144 1.87 9.08 -23.95
N ASN A 145 0.78 9.15 -23.19
CA ASN A 145 0.79 9.71 -21.84
C ASN A 145 1.75 8.93 -20.95
N ASN A 146 1.51 7.64 -20.75
CA ASN A 146 2.29 6.79 -19.85
C ASN A 146 3.78 6.75 -20.23
N VAL A 147 4.07 6.56 -21.53
CA VAL A 147 5.46 6.43 -21.97
C VAL A 147 6.21 7.76 -21.85
N SER A 148 5.55 8.90 -22.08
CA SER A 148 6.18 10.22 -21.93
C SER A 148 6.45 10.58 -20.48
N ILE A 149 5.48 10.35 -19.57
CA ILE A 149 5.59 10.87 -18.20
C ILE A 149 6.64 10.14 -17.35
N ARG A 150 6.93 8.87 -17.65
CA ARG A 150 7.67 7.99 -16.73
C ARG A 150 8.57 6.93 -17.39
N TRP A 151 8.56 6.84 -18.72
CA TRP A 151 9.45 5.96 -19.49
C TRP A 151 10.43 6.76 -20.34
N HIS A 152 10.39 8.09 -20.23
CA HIS A 152 11.21 9.03 -20.98
C HIS A 152 11.04 8.86 -22.50
N TYR A 153 9.84 8.57 -23.00
CA TYR A 153 9.53 8.65 -24.43
C TYR A 153 9.29 10.10 -24.87
N SER A 154 9.71 10.46 -26.08
CA SER A 154 9.47 11.78 -26.68
C SER A 154 9.49 11.68 -28.20
N GLU A 155 8.40 12.04 -28.87
CA GLU A 155 8.31 12.01 -30.34
C GLU A 155 9.30 12.93 -31.06
N GLU A 156 9.86 13.92 -30.36
CA GLU A 156 10.90 14.82 -30.89
C GLU A 156 12.31 14.21 -30.90
N ARG A 157 12.54 13.06 -30.24
CA ARG A 157 13.81 12.35 -30.32
C ARG A 157 13.84 11.47 -31.55
N GLU A 158 15.02 11.29 -32.14
CA GLU A 158 15.24 10.46 -33.33
C GLU A 158 14.65 9.05 -33.16
N ASP A 159 15.04 8.35 -32.09
CA ASP A 159 14.53 7.00 -31.79
C ASP A 159 13.21 6.99 -31.00
N LYS A 160 12.72 8.17 -30.61
CA LYS A 160 11.61 8.42 -29.68
C LYS A 160 11.79 7.87 -28.26
N TRP A 161 12.31 6.66 -28.12
CA TRP A 161 12.67 5.96 -26.89
C TRP A 161 14.01 6.44 -26.31
N PRO A 162 14.27 6.26 -25.01
CA PRO A 162 15.54 6.64 -24.39
C PRO A 162 16.64 5.57 -24.63
N VAL A 163 17.04 5.37 -25.89
CA VAL A 163 17.95 4.28 -26.29
C VAL A 163 19.30 4.35 -25.58
N THR A 164 19.89 5.54 -25.46
CA THR A 164 21.18 5.75 -24.77
C THR A 164 21.11 5.41 -23.28
N LEU A 165 20.02 5.81 -22.61
CA LEU A 165 19.76 5.48 -21.21
C LEU A 165 19.63 3.96 -21.02
N LEU A 166 18.87 3.29 -21.88
CA LEU A 166 18.71 1.83 -21.80
C LEU A 166 20.03 1.10 -22.07
N ALA A 167 20.82 1.56 -23.04
CA ALA A 167 22.14 1.00 -23.33
C ALA A 167 23.10 1.15 -22.15
N ALA A 168 23.12 2.31 -21.50
CA ALA A 168 23.95 2.57 -20.30
C ALA A 168 23.61 1.64 -19.12
N LEU A 169 22.34 1.21 -19.03
CA LEU A 169 21.85 0.26 -18.01
C LEU A 169 21.95 -1.20 -18.45
N GLY A 170 22.46 -1.47 -19.66
CA GLY A 170 22.49 -2.81 -20.24
C GLY A 170 21.09 -3.40 -20.48
N MET A 171 20.10 -2.57 -20.79
CA MET A 171 18.69 -2.95 -21.01
C MET A 171 18.19 -2.64 -22.43
N SER A 172 19.05 -2.65 -23.44
CA SER A 172 18.62 -2.39 -24.83
C SER A 172 17.54 -3.36 -25.30
N ASP A 173 17.53 -4.58 -24.79
CA ASP A 173 16.54 -5.62 -25.07
C ASP A 173 15.13 -5.33 -24.50
N LEU A 174 15.01 -4.37 -23.57
CA LEU A 174 13.72 -3.92 -23.06
C LEU A 174 12.84 -3.28 -24.16
N LEU A 175 13.47 -2.66 -25.17
CA LEU A 175 12.76 -2.11 -26.32
C LEU A 175 11.95 -3.17 -27.07
N ASP A 176 12.42 -4.43 -27.07
CA ASP A 176 11.73 -5.56 -27.69
C ASP A 176 10.59 -6.13 -26.86
N LYS A 177 10.62 -5.86 -25.55
CA LYS A 177 9.59 -6.27 -24.59
C LYS A 177 8.55 -5.18 -24.36
N TRP A 178 8.71 -3.97 -24.88
CA TRP A 178 7.70 -2.90 -24.78
C TRP A 178 6.68 -2.94 -25.92
N PRO A 179 5.45 -2.39 -25.72
CA PRO A 179 4.51 -2.21 -26.82
C PRO A 179 5.13 -1.37 -27.94
N LYS A 180 4.97 -1.83 -29.18
CA LYS A 180 5.58 -1.20 -30.36
C LYS A 180 4.76 -0.03 -30.91
N GLU A 181 3.45 -0.10 -30.74
CA GLU A 181 2.52 0.96 -31.13
C GLU A 181 2.28 1.91 -29.95
N VAL A 182 2.34 3.21 -30.21
CA VAL A 182 2.07 4.26 -29.22
C VAL A 182 0.92 5.11 -29.76
N LEU A 183 -0.19 5.16 -29.02
CA LEU A 183 -1.40 5.90 -29.38
C LEU A 183 -1.59 7.12 -28.49
N ARG A 184 -2.18 8.18 -29.05
CA ARG A 184 -2.56 9.39 -28.33
C ARG A 184 -3.86 9.21 -27.59
N LEU A 185 -4.08 10.06 -26.58
CA LEU A 185 -5.33 10.07 -25.83
C LEU A 185 -6.52 10.32 -26.77
N GLY A 186 -7.55 9.48 -26.67
CA GLY A 186 -8.76 9.57 -27.49
C GLY A 186 -8.69 8.82 -28.83
N GLU A 187 -7.51 8.41 -29.30
CA GLU A 187 -7.40 7.56 -30.49
C GLU A 187 -7.99 6.17 -30.23
N VAL A 188 -8.57 5.55 -31.26
CA VAL A 188 -9.21 4.25 -31.12
C VAL A 188 -8.16 3.15 -31.04
N VAL A 189 -8.11 2.49 -29.88
CA VAL A 189 -7.32 1.28 -29.68
C VAL A 189 -7.89 0.12 -30.49
N GLY A 190 -9.22 -0.01 -30.53
CA GLY A 190 -9.90 -1.06 -31.27
C GLY A 190 -11.35 -1.21 -30.80
N GLY A 191 -12.08 -2.14 -31.42
CA GLY A 191 -13.40 -2.54 -30.92
C GLY A 191 -13.28 -3.57 -29.80
N LEU A 192 -14.29 -3.64 -28.91
CA LEU A 192 -14.40 -4.75 -27.97
C LEU A 192 -14.39 -6.09 -28.71
N THR A 193 -13.55 -7.02 -28.26
CA THR A 193 -13.60 -8.41 -28.70
C THR A 193 -14.92 -9.06 -28.24
N ALA A 194 -15.31 -10.18 -28.87
CA ALA A 194 -16.48 -10.94 -28.44
C ALA A 194 -16.40 -11.37 -26.95
N GLU A 195 -15.22 -11.78 -26.46
CA GLU A 195 -15.02 -12.13 -25.04
C GLU A 195 -15.22 -10.90 -24.13
N ALA A 196 -14.62 -9.76 -24.50
CA ALA A 196 -14.76 -8.54 -23.73
C ALA A 196 -16.21 -8.05 -23.72
N ALA A 197 -16.87 -8.00 -24.87
CA ALA A 197 -18.28 -7.62 -25.01
C ALA A 197 -19.19 -8.45 -24.09
N ALA A 198 -19.04 -9.78 -24.09
CA ALA A 198 -19.78 -10.67 -23.19
C ALA A 198 -19.46 -10.42 -21.71
N ALA A 199 -18.18 -10.20 -21.38
CA ALA A 199 -17.75 -9.94 -20.01
C ALA A 199 -18.28 -8.61 -19.47
N LEU A 200 -18.30 -7.54 -20.28
CA LEU A 200 -18.77 -6.21 -19.90
C LEU A 200 -20.29 -6.02 -20.07
N GLY A 201 -20.97 -6.89 -20.82
CA GLY A 201 -22.38 -6.70 -21.17
C GLY A 201 -22.60 -5.51 -22.13
N LEU A 202 -21.66 -5.33 -23.07
CA LEU A 202 -21.64 -4.26 -24.07
C LEU A 202 -21.58 -4.84 -25.49
N PRO A 203 -21.87 -4.07 -26.54
CA PRO A 203 -21.82 -4.56 -27.92
C PRO A 203 -20.40 -4.95 -28.35
N GLU A 204 -20.28 -6.05 -29.10
CA GLU A 204 -19.04 -6.39 -29.81
C GLU A 204 -18.69 -5.28 -30.81
N GLY A 205 -17.41 -4.94 -30.92
CA GLY A 205 -16.95 -3.88 -31.79
C GLY A 205 -17.08 -2.45 -31.23
N LEU A 206 -17.67 -2.27 -30.04
CA LEU A 206 -17.75 -0.96 -29.39
C LEU A 206 -16.34 -0.32 -29.29
N PRO A 207 -16.14 0.94 -29.76
CA PRO A 207 -14.82 1.53 -29.82
C PRO A 207 -14.26 1.79 -28.42
N VAL A 208 -13.02 1.37 -28.20
CA VAL A 208 -12.23 1.64 -27.00
C VAL A 208 -11.21 2.73 -27.32
N ALA A 209 -11.35 3.88 -26.67
CA ALA A 209 -10.43 5.00 -26.79
C ALA A 209 -9.20 4.81 -25.90
N GLN A 210 -8.04 5.26 -26.38
CA GLN A 210 -6.80 5.20 -25.64
C GLN A 210 -6.84 6.18 -24.46
N GLY A 211 -6.63 5.62 -23.27
CA GLY A 211 -6.51 6.35 -22.01
C GLY A 211 -5.09 6.75 -21.62
N GLY A 212 -4.89 7.11 -20.35
CA GLY A 212 -3.58 7.36 -19.74
C GLY A 212 -3.58 7.20 -18.22
N ALA A 213 -2.56 7.78 -17.60
CA ALA A 213 -2.45 7.91 -16.16
C ALA A 213 -3.63 8.73 -15.60
N ASP A 214 -4.30 8.18 -14.60
CA ASP A 214 -5.45 8.76 -13.88
C ASP A 214 -5.34 10.27 -13.68
N ALA A 215 -4.28 10.76 -13.06
CA ALA A 215 -4.08 12.16 -12.77
C ALA A 215 -3.97 13.04 -14.03
N PHE A 216 -3.37 12.52 -15.10
CA PHE A 216 -3.26 13.23 -16.37
C PHE A 216 -4.60 13.21 -17.12
N ILE A 217 -5.36 12.14 -17.04
CA ILE A 217 -6.73 12.10 -17.56
C ILE A 217 -7.65 13.05 -16.77
N GLY A 218 -7.39 13.23 -15.48
CA GLY A 218 -8.01 14.28 -14.68
C GLY A 218 -7.84 15.68 -15.27
N THR A 219 -6.73 15.99 -15.95
CA THR A 219 -6.56 17.31 -16.62
C THR A 219 -7.51 17.49 -17.80
N VAL A 220 -7.88 16.40 -18.48
CA VAL A 220 -8.89 16.40 -19.54
C VAL A 220 -10.27 16.63 -18.93
N GLY A 221 -10.63 15.90 -17.87
CA GLY A 221 -11.92 16.07 -17.19
C GLY A 221 -12.08 17.37 -16.42
N LEU A 222 -11.00 18.13 -16.23
CA LEU A 222 -11.01 19.49 -15.67
C LEU A 222 -10.82 20.58 -16.73
N ASN A 223 -10.65 20.18 -17.99
CA ASN A 223 -10.36 21.05 -19.12
C ASN A 223 -9.25 22.07 -18.82
N THR A 224 -8.15 21.59 -18.21
CA THR A 224 -6.93 22.38 -18.00
C THR A 224 -5.94 22.11 -19.13
N LEU A 225 -6.40 22.28 -20.37
CA LEU A 225 -5.71 21.88 -21.60
C LEU A 225 -5.10 23.06 -22.38
N ALA A 226 -5.03 24.26 -21.78
CA ALA A 226 -4.48 25.46 -22.39
C ALA A 226 -3.33 26.08 -21.56
N GLU A 227 -2.48 26.86 -22.21
CA GLU A 227 -1.32 27.49 -21.58
C GLU A 227 -1.71 28.34 -20.35
N GLY A 228 -0.99 28.15 -19.26
CA GLY A 228 -1.19 28.86 -18.00
C GLY A 228 -2.35 28.34 -17.16
N GLN A 229 -3.06 27.29 -17.59
CA GLN A 229 -4.02 26.59 -16.74
C GLN A 229 -3.29 25.56 -15.87
N MET A 230 -3.68 25.48 -14.60
CA MET A 230 -3.21 24.44 -13.68
C MET A 230 -4.38 23.63 -13.15
N CYS A 231 -4.17 22.32 -13.10
CA CYS A 231 -4.98 21.39 -12.35
C CYS A 231 -4.34 21.12 -10.98
N LEU A 232 -5.13 21.22 -9.92
CA LEU A 232 -4.77 20.82 -8.55
C LEU A 232 -5.64 19.64 -8.11
N LEU A 233 -5.11 18.44 -8.22
CA LEU A 233 -5.78 17.21 -7.77
C LEU A 233 -5.50 16.98 -6.29
N THR A 234 -6.57 16.87 -5.51
CA THR A 234 -6.51 16.86 -4.05
C THR A 234 -6.96 15.55 -3.42
N GLY A 235 -6.20 15.06 -2.46
CA GLY A 235 -6.46 13.78 -1.78
C GLY A 235 -5.59 13.62 -0.54
N SER A 236 -5.05 12.42 -0.32
CA SER A 236 -4.02 12.21 0.69
C SER A 236 -2.77 13.08 0.43
N SER A 237 -2.51 13.36 -0.84
CA SER A 237 -1.46 14.18 -1.44
C SER A 237 -2.09 15.23 -2.38
N HIS A 238 -1.30 16.24 -2.76
CA HIS A 238 -1.65 17.18 -3.84
C HIS A 238 -0.76 16.92 -5.04
N LEU A 239 -1.35 16.95 -6.23
CA LEU A 239 -0.64 16.96 -7.50
C LEU A 239 -1.00 18.24 -8.27
N HIS A 240 0.04 18.92 -8.74
CA HIS A 240 -0.02 20.15 -9.52
C HIS A 240 0.39 19.79 -10.94
N LEU A 241 -0.55 19.90 -11.88
CA LEU A 241 -0.29 19.65 -13.30
C LEU A 241 -0.58 20.95 -14.06
N GLY A 242 0.48 21.55 -14.59
CA GLY A 242 0.39 22.82 -15.31
C GLY A 242 0.53 22.63 -16.82
N SER A 243 -0.34 23.27 -17.60
CA SER A 243 -0.30 23.21 -19.06
C SER A 243 0.51 24.37 -19.66
N THR A 244 1.47 24.05 -20.52
CA THR A 244 2.41 25.02 -21.11
C THR A 244 2.80 24.63 -22.52
N ALA A 245 2.94 25.60 -23.43
CA ALA A 245 3.46 25.36 -24.79
C ALA A 245 4.99 25.26 -24.83
N ARG A 246 5.68 25.58 -23.73
CA ARG A 246 7.14 25.68 -23.65
C ARG A 246 7.73 24.45 -22.95
N ASP A 247 8.97 24.13 -23.31
CA ASP A 247 9.76 23.13 -22.60
C ASP A 247 10.51 23.81 -21.44
N LEU A 248 10.22 23.37 -20.21
CA LEU A 248 10.71 24.00 -18.99
C LEU A 248 11.33 22.93 -18.10
N HIS A 249 12.64 23.03 -17.87
CA HIS A 249 13.41 22.12 -17.01
C HIS A 249 14.29 22.96 -16.09
N GLY A 250 14.36 22.58 -14.82
CA GLY A 250 15.30 23.20 -13.90
C GLY A 250 15.10 22.80 -12.43
N PRO A 251 15.94 23.36 -11.55
CA PRO A 251 15.90 23.10 -10.11
C PRO A 251 14.51 23.31 -9.48
N GLY A 252 14.06 22.37 -8.66
CA GLY A 252 12.85 22.48 -7.85
C GLY A 252 11.54 22.18 -8.59
N ALA A 253 11.58 21.59 -9.79
CA ALA A 253 10.39 21.09 -10.46
C ALA A 253 10.68 19.79 -11.22
N TRP A 254 9.67 18.94 -11.37
CA TRP A 254 9.68 17.99 -12.47
C TRP A 254 9.38 18.78 -13.73
N GLY A 255 10.29 18.66 -14.69
CA GLY A 255 10.21 19.39 -15.94
C GLY A 255 8.99 18.98 -16.77
N THR A 256 8.91 19.53 -17.98
CA THR A 256 7.76 19.33 -18.84
C THR A 256 7.76 17.98 -19.55
N TYR A 257 6.66 17.26 -19.39
CA TYR A 257 6.31 16.10 -20.21
C TYR A 257 5.70 16.59 -21.52
N ARG A 258 6.44 16.39 -22.62
CA ARG A 258 6.06 16.89 -23.93
C ARG A 258 4.81 16.22 -24.45
N GLN A 259 3.81 17.01 -24.83
CA GLN A 259 2.62 16.55 -25.57
C GLN A 259 1.96 15.28 -25.01
N ALA A 260 2.09 15.08 -23.70
CA ALA A 260 1.71 13.83 -23.03
C ALA A 260 0.19 13.71 -22.84
N VAL A 261 -0.57 14.78 -23.09
CA VAL A 261 -2.03 14.81 -22.96
C VAL A 261 -2.67 15.13 -24.30
N ILE A 262 -2.40 16.32 -24.85
CA ILE A 262 -2.82 16.72 -26.19
C ILE A 262 -1.64 17.26 -27.01
N PRO A 263 -1.69 17.17 -28.36
CA PRO A 263 -0.69 17.78 -29.21
C PRO A 263 -0.50 19.27 -28.93
N GLY A 264 0.75 19.75 -28.99
CA GLY A 264 1.11 21.16 -28.79
C GLY A 264 1.13 21.66 -27.34
N ILE A 265 0.68 20.87 -26.36
CA ILE A 265 0.69 21.26 -24.94
C ILE A 265 1.53 20.28 -24.11
N ASN A 266 2.52 20.81 -23.40
CA ASN A 266 3.31 20.08 -22.44
C ASN A 266 2.71 20.21 -21.04
N VAL A 267 3.03 19.25 -20.17
CA VAL A 267 2.57 19.25 -18.77
C VAL A 267 3.77 19.33 -17.83
N ILE A 268 3.82 20.37 -17.00
CA ILE A 268 4.76 20.48 -15.87
C ILE A 268 4.12 19.87 -14.61
N GLU A 269 4.93 19.19 -13.79
CA GLU A 269 4.43 18.49 -12.61
C GLU A 269 5.09 18.98 -11.30
N GLY A 270 4.26 19.09 -10.26
CA GLY A 270 4.70 19.28 -8.88
C GLY A 270 3.86 18.45 -7.91
N GLY A 271 4.46 18.01 -6.81
CA GLY A 271 3.78 17.13 -5.85
C GLY A 271 4.02 17.52 -4.40
N GLN A 272 2.96 17.49 -3.60
CA GLN A 272 3.05 17.50 -2.13
C GLN A 272 2.61 16.14 -1.60
N THR A 273 3.42 15.52 -0.73
CA THR A 273 3.22 14.13 -0.29
C THR A 273 2.17 14.01 0.81
N SER A 274 2.05 15.02 1.67
CA SER A 274 1.25 14.96 2.90
C SER A 274 0.31 16.17 2.99
N THR A 275 -0.96 15.97 2.64
CA THR A 275 -1.95 17.07 2.51
C THR A 275 -3.27 16.71 3.21
N GLY A 276 -4.28 16.15 2.55
CA GLY A 276 -5.46 15.63 3.24
C GLY A 276 -5.13 14.52 4.26
N SER A 277 -4.01 13.81 4.07
CA SER A 277 -3.51 12.83 5.03
C SER A 277 -3.10 13.44 6.38
N ILE A 278 -2.61 14.68 6.41
CA ILE A 278 -2.26 15.34 7.68
C ILE A 278 -3.49 15.85 8.43
N LEU A 279 -4.54 16.29 7.72
CA LEU A 279 -5.84 16.60 8.34
C LEU A 279 -6.51 15.34 8.90
N SER A 280 -6.43 14.21 8.17
CA SER A 280 -6.91 12.91 8.63
C SER A 280 -6.12 12.39 9.83
N TRP A 281 -4.79 12.53 9.81
CA TRP A 281 -3.94 12.24 10.96
C TRP A 281 -4.33 13.09 12.18
N PHE A 282 -4.56 14.39 12.00
CA PHE A 282 -4.95 15.28 13.10
C PHE A 282 -6.28 14.86 13.69
N ARG A 283 -7.32 14.73 12.85
CA ARG A 283 -8.65 14.30 13.28
C ARG A 283 -8.59 12.98 14.05
N ARG A 284 -7.91 11.96 13.50
CA ARG A 284 -7.81 10.64 14.13
C ARG A 284 -7.15 10.67 15.51
N ASN A 285 -6.13 11.50 15.72
CA ASN A 285 -5.33 11.48 16.94
C ASN A 285 -5.77 12.52 17.99
N PHE A 286 -6.29 13.66 17.56
CA PHE A 286 -6.56 14.80 18.44
C PHE A 286 -8.04 15.20 18.46
N ALA A 287 -8.86 14.69 17.54
CA ALA A 287 -10.29 14.99 17.47
C ALA A 287 -11.14 13.81 16.91
N PRO A 288 -10.99 12.57 17.43
CA PRO A 288 -11.52 11.36 16.79
C PRO A 288 -13.04 11.34 16.62
N HIS A 289 -13.76 12.05 17.50
CA HIS A 289 -15.23 12.13 17.52
C HIS A 289 -15.78 13.40 16.86
N VAL A 290 -14.93 14.26 16.31
CA VAL A 290 -15.33 15.52 15.68
C VAL A 290 -15.38 15.31 14.17
N SER A 291 -16.43 15.83 13.51
CA SER A 291 -16.51 15.78 12.04
C SER A 291 -15.56 16.81 11.40
N TYR A 292 -15.20 16.61 10.13
CA TYR A 292 -14.43 17.63 9.39
C TYR A 292 -15.18 18.95 9.28
N ARG A 293 -16.52 18.92 9.18
CA ARG A 293 -17.34 20.13 9.11
C ARG A 293 -17.25 20.96 10.38
N GLU A 294 -17.22 20.31 11.54
CA GLU A 294 -17.03 20.99 12.83
C GLU A 294 -15.60 21.55 12.97
N LEU A 295 -14.58 20.78 12.58
CA LEU A 295 -13.19 21.27 12.57
C LEU A 295 -13.00 22.46 11.62
N ASP A 296 -13.64 22.44 10.45
CA ASP A 296 -13.66 23.57 9.51
C ASP A 296 -14.33 24.80 10.12
N ALA A 297 -15.47 24.64 10.81
CA ALA A 297 -16.16 25.75 11.47
C ALA A 297 -15.32 26.36 12.61
N GLU A 298 -14.65 25.52 13.40
CA GLU A 298 -13.72 25.97 14.44
C GLU A 298 -12.51 26.70 13.85
N ALA A 299 -11.90 26.17 12.79
CA ALA A 299 -10.77 26.80 12.11
C ALA A 299 -11.16 28.09 11.37
N ALA A 300 -12.42 28.23 10.95
CA ALA A 300 -12.93 29.45 10.34
C ALA A 300 -12.98 30.63 11.33
N ALA A 301 -13.11 30.35 12.63
CA ALA A 301 -13.10 31.35 13.70
C ALA A 301 -11.68 31.81 14.08
N VAL A 302 -10.64 31.19 13.51
CA VAL A 302 -9.23 31.58 13.71
C VAL A 302 -8.79 32.46 12.55
N ASP A 303 -8.20 33.61 12.86
CA ASP A 303 -7.70 34.55 11.85
C ASP A 303 -6.54 33.97 11.02
N PRO A 304 -6.33 34.47 9.78
CA PRO A 304 -5.20 34.09 8.95
C PRO A 304 -3.84 34.12 9.67
N GLY A 305 -3.08 33.04 9.55
CA GLY A 305 -1.77 32.88 10.21
C GLY A 305 -1.84 32.23 11.58
N SER A 306 -3.02 31.76 11.99
CA SER A 306 -3.22 30.91 13.17
C SER A 306 -2.59 31.49 14.45
N GLU A 307 -2.65 32.81 14.60
CA GLU A 307 -2.04 33.57 15.70
C GLU A 307 -0.53 33.35 15.90
N GLY A 308 0.20 33.08 14.81
CA GLY A 308 1.65 32.84 14.82
C GLY A 308 2.04 31.37 14.80
N LEU A 309 1.07 30.45 14.73
CA LEU A 309 1.31 29.03 14.59
C LEU A 309 1.58 28.65 13.12
N LEU A 310 2.74 28.07 12.83
CA LEU A 310 3.13 27.61 11.50
C LEU A 310 3.23 26.09 11.45
N THR A 311 2.82 25.49 10.33
CA THR A 311 2.97 24.05 10.12
C THR A 311 3.74 23.76 8.84
N LEU A 312 4.85 23.04 8.95
CA LEU A 312 5.57 22.43 7.85
C LEU A 312 4.98 21.04 7.61
N GLU A 313 4.33 20.82 6.47
CA GLU A 313 3.44 19.68 6.20
C GLU A 313 4.15 18.36 5.83
N HIS A 314 5.46 18.27 5.99
CA HIS A 314 6.31 17.19 5.45
C HIS A 314 6.24 15.86 6.23
N TRP A 315 5.07 15.42 6.70
CA TRP A 315 4.89 14.18 7.49
C TRP A 315 5.48 12.93 6.81
N GLN A 316 5.47 12.90 5.47
CA GLN A 316 6.03 11.81 4.65
C GLN A 316 7.17 12.30 3.75
N GLY A 317 7.96 13.27 4.22
CA GLY A 317 8.99 13.93 3.39
C GLY A 317 8.42 15.00 2.47
N ASN A 318 9.30 15.61 1.69
CA ASN A 318 8.96 16.61 0.68
C ASN A 318 9.30 16.11 -0.72
N ARG A 319 8.38 16.33 -1.66
CA ARG A 319 8.56 16.04 -3.09
C ARG A 319 9.04 17.30 -3.81
N THR A 320 8.16 18.28 -4.02
CA THR A 320 8.51 19.56 -4.63
C THR A 320 8.51 20.67 -3.57
N PRO A 321 9.48 21.62 -3.58
CA PRO A 321 10.65 21.70 -4.46
C PRO A 321 11.92 21.03 -3.87
N HIS A 322 11.89 20.61 -2.60
CA HIS A 322 13.12 20.21 -1.90
C HIS A 322 13.62 18.81 -2.24
N THR A 323 12.75 17.94 -2.76
CA THR A 323 13.09 16.55 -3.13
C THR A 323 13.79 15.80 -1.98
N ASP A 324 13.28 16.00 -0.76
CA ASP A 324 13.89 15.55 0.48
C ASP A 324 12.99 14.53 1.20
N PRO A 325 13.21 13.22 1.03
CA PRO A 325 12.42 12.18 1.70
C PRO A 325 12.65 12.15 3.21
N LEU A 326 13.74 12.76 3.70
CA LEU A 326 14.09 12.81 5.11
C LEU A 326 13.47 13.99 5.84
N SER A 327 12.93 14.98 5.12
CA SER A 327 12.15 16.06 5.73
C SER A 327 10.99 15.53 6.58
N LYS A 328 10.63 16.24 7.65
CA LYS A 328 9.59 15.82 8.60
C LYS A 328 8.67 16.97 8.96
N GLY A 329 7.45 16.62 9.35
CA GLY A 329 6.46 17.59 9.79
C GLY A 329 6.90 18.34 11.04
N ALA A 330 6.57 19.62 11.12
CA ALA A 330 6.86 20.47 12.28
C ALA A 330 5.71 21.45 12.52
N ILE A 331 5.39 21.68 13.79
CA ILE A 331 4.49 22.76 14.20
C ILE A 331 5.32 23.72 15.06
N VAL A 332 5.42 24.97 14.64
CA VAL A 332 6.32 25.98 15.22
C VAL A 332 5.49 27.17 15.72
N GLY A 333 5.85 27.72 16.89
CA GLY A 333 5.16 28.87 17.47
C GLY A 333 4.07 28.54 18.50
N LEU A 334 4.07 27.32 19.06
CA LEU A 334 3.11 26.94 20.10
C LEU A 334 3.23 27.84 21.36
N THR A 335 2.07 28.11 21.96
CA THR A 335 1.88 28.86 23.21
C THR A 335 0.69 28.22 23.93
N LEU A 336 0.50 28.52 25.22
CA LEU A 336 -0.61 27.97 26.01
C LEU A 336 -2.00 28.46 25.55
N LYS A 337 -2.08 29.47 24.68
CA LYS A 337 -3.35 29.95 24.10
C LYS A 337 -3.87 29.04 22.99
N HIS A 338 -2.98 28.34 22.29
CA HIS A 338 -3.34 27.58 21.10
C HIS A 338 -4.14 26.33 21.46
N GLY A 339 -5.31 26.20 20.83
CA GLY A 339 -6.18 25.02 20.92
C GLY A 339 -6.26 24.26 19.59
N ARG A 340 -7.12 23.22 19.56
CA ARG A 340 -7.28 22.36 18.37
C ARG A 340 -7.68 23.12 17.10
N ALA A 341 -8.49 24.17 17.23
CA ALA A 341 -8.90 25.02 16.12
C ALA A 341 -7.69 25.69 15.43
N HIS A 342 -6.74 26.21 16.22
CA HIS A 342 -5.53 26.85 15.73
C HIS A 342 -4.63 25.83 15.03
N MET A 343 -4.45 24.65 15.63
CA MET A 343 -3.65 23.58 15.02
C MET A 343 -4.26 23.07 13.71
N PHE A 344 -5.58 22.92 13.65
CA PHE A 344 -6.25 22.50 12.43
C PHE A 344 -6.15 23.58 11.35
N ARG A 345 -6.37 24.85 11.70
CA ARG A 345 -6.17 25.99 10.81
C ARG A 345 -4.74 26.06 10.29
N SER A 346 -3.73 25.89 11.15
CA SER A 346 -2.32 25.96 10.75
C SER A 346 -1.92 24.82 9.83
N LEU A 347 -2.53 23.63 9.97
CA LEU A 347 -2.35 22.52 9.03
C LEU A 347 -2.91 22.86 7.64
N MET A 348 -4.12 23.42 7.57
CA MET A 348 -4.74 23.85 6.31
C MET A 348 -3.90 24.93 5.61
N GLU A 349 -3.45 25.93 6.38
CA GLU A 349 -2.58 27.01 5.91
C GLU A 349 -1.22 26.49 5.47
N GLY A 350 -0.58 25.60 6.23
CA GLY A 350 0.70 24.98 5.89
C GLY A 350 0.67 24.26 4.54
N VAL A 351 -0.41 23.52 4.26
CA VAL A 351 -0.59 22.88 2.95
C VAL A 351 -0.71 23.90 1.82
N ALA A 352 -1.50 24.96 2.02
CA ALA A 352 -1.66 26.03 1.03
C ALA A 352 -0.36 26.81 0.79
N MET A 353 0.43 27.04 1.83
CA MET A 353 1.77 27.63 1.72
C MET A 353 2.73 26.73 0.96
N GLY A 354 2.68 25.42 1.20
CA GLY A 354 3.44 24.44 0.41
C GLY A 354 3.01 24.42 -1.06
N THR A 355 1.71 24.56 -1.35
CA THR A 355 1.22 24.74 -2.74
C THR A 355 1.84 25.99 -3.37
N ARG A 356 1.80 27.14 -2.67
CA ARG A 356 2.46 28.36 -3.16
C ARG A 356 3.95 28.18 -3.38
N LEU A 357 4.65 27.46 -2.50
CA LEU A 357 6.07 27.15 -2.67
C LEU A 357 6.35 26.34 -3.93
N VAL A 358 5.48 25.39 -4.28
CA VAL A 358 5.55 24.68 -5.56
C VAL A 358 5.36 25.64 -6.74
N LEU A 359 4.37 26.54 -6.67
CA LEU A 359 4.11 27.53 -7.72
C LEU A 359 5.27 28.50 -7.93
N ASP A 360 5.91 28.96 -6.84
CA ASP A 360 7.08 29.84 -6.91
C ASP A 360 8.27 29.12 -7.57
N SER A 361 8.45 27.83 -7.27
CA SER A 361 9.50 27.02 -7.90
C SER A 361 9.23 26.82 -9.40
N MET A 362 8.00 26.53 -9.80
CA MET A 362 7.61 26.48 -11.22
C MET A 362 7.78 27.85 -11.91
N SER A 363 7.48 28.93 -11.20
CA SER A 363 7.66 30.30 -11.70
C SER A 363 9.12 30.65 -11.94
N ALA A 364 10.04 30.12 -11.11
CA ALA A 364 11.48 30.31 -11.26
C ALA A 364 12.02 29.70 -12.56
N ILE A 365 11.39 28.63 -13.06
CA ILE A 365 11.73 28.03 -14.36
C ILE A 365 10.82 28.48 -15.50
N GLY A 366 9.97 29.50 -15.27
CA GLY A 366 9.22 30.20 -16.31
C GLY A 366 7.75 29.80 -16.47
N TYR A 367 7.20 28.94 -15.63
CA TYR A 367 5.78 28.58 -15.63
C TYR A 367 4.99 29.39 -14.59
N ARG A 368 4.00 30.18 -15.03
CA ARG A 368 3.13 30.97 -14.15
C ARG A 368 1.67 30.66 -14.48
N PRO A 369 0.91 30.02 -13.57
CA PRO A 369 -0.50 29.77 -13.81
C PRO A 369 -1.31 31.07 -13.68
N ASN A 370 -2.40 31.18 -14.45
CA ASN A 370 -3.38 32.27 -14.38
C ASN A 370 -4.61 31.89 -13.54
N SER A 371 -4.86 30.58 -13.36
CA SER A 371 -5.95 30.03 -12.57
C SER A 371 -5.65 28.58 -12.19
N ILE A 372 -6.28 28.11 -11.12
CA ILE A 372 -6.17 26.72 -10.65
C ILE A 372 -7.55 26.09 -10.69
N THR A 373 -7.72 25.00 -11.42
CA THR A 373 -8.93 24.17 -11.35
C THR A 373 -8.70 23.06 -10.32
N VAL A 374 -9.57 22.98 -9.32
CA VAL A 374 -9.42 22.08 -8.17
C VAL A 374 -10.37 20.90 -8.27
N ALA A 375 -9.88 19.69 -8.04
CA ALA A 375 -10.72 18.50 -7.88
C ALA A 375 -10.27 17.65 -6.68
N GLY A 376 -11.14 16.75 -6.22
CA GLY A 376 -10.86 15.82 -5.14
C GLY A 376 -11.23 16.32 -3.73
N GLY A 377 -10.58 15.76 -2.72
CA GLY A 377 -11.03 15.85 -1.32
C GLY A 377 -11.12 17.26 -0.72
N ALA A 378 -10.23 18.17 -1.12
CA ALA A 378 -10.18 19.55 -0.64
C ALA A 378 -11.37 20.39 -1.12
N ALA A 379 -11.97 20.03 -2.26
CA ALA A 379 -13.12 20.74 -2.84
C ALA A 379 -14.37 20.73 -1.95
N ARG A 380 -14.38 19.91 -0.89
CA ARG A 380 -15.47 19.80 0.09
C ARG A 380 -15.40 20.82 1.23
N SER A 381 -14.32 21.60 1.32
CA SER A 381 -14.11 22.62 2.35
C SER A 381 -14.02 24.02 1.72
N ASP A 382 -15.08 24.82 1.87
CA ASP A 382 -15.09 26.20 1.38
C ASP A 382 -13.99 27.05 2.04
N LEU A 383 -13.75 26.82 3.34
CA LEU A 383 -12.66 27.48 4.05
C LEU A 383 -11.31 27.13 3.43
N TRP A 384 -11.05 25.85 3.18
CA TRP A 384 -9.75 25.44 2.66
C TRP A 384 -9.50 25.96 1.25
N LEU A 385 -10.52 25.94 0.41
CA LEU A 385 -10.45 26.53 -0.92
C LEU A 385 -10.17 28.03 -0.85
N GLN A 386 -10.83 28.77 0.04
CA GLN A 386 -10.56 30.19 0.22
C GLN A 386 -9.12 30.43 0.72
N ILE A 387 -8.62 29.61 1.65
CA ILE A 387 -7.21 29.69 2.10
C ILE A 387 -6.25 29.46 0.93
N HIS A 388 -6.49 28.46 0.08
CA HIS A 388 -5.66 28.24 -1.11
C HIS A 388 -5.70 29.44 -2.07
N ALA A 389 -6.88 30.01 -2.33
CA ALA A 389 -7.02 31.20 -3.16
C ALA A 389 -6.23 32.38 -2.57
N ASP A 390 -6.46 32.70 -1.30
CA ASP A 390 -5.83 33.82 -0.59
C ASP A 390 -4.32 33.64 -0.49
N VAL A 391 -3.82 32.43 -0.22
CA VAL A 391 -2.38 32.17 -0.10
C VAL A 391 -1.68 32.27 -1.46
N THR A 392 -2.26 31.66 -2.51
CA THR A 392 -1.65 31.63 -3.84
C THR A 392 -1.84 32.94 -4.62
N GLY A 393 -2.86 33.74 -4.27
CA GLY A 393 -3.24 34.92 -5.02
C GLY A 393 -3.90 34.61 -6.36
N LEU A 394 -4.37 33.38 -6.56
CA LEU A 394 -4.93 32.90 -7.83
C LEU A 394 -6.42 32.55 -7.70
N PRO A 395 -7.21 32.79 -8.76
CA PRO A 395 -8.60 32.33 -8.78
C PRO A 395 -8.66 30.80 -8.86
N LEU A 396 -9.51 30.20 -8.02
CA LEU A 396 -9.80 28.77 -8.06
C LEU A 396 -11.09 28.51 -8.82
N LYS A 397 -11.09 27.49 -9.70
CA LYS A 397 -12.26 27.02 -10.44
C LYS A 397 -12.67 25.64 -9.93
N LEU A 398 -13.97 25.44 -9.74
CA LEU A 398 -14.56 24.17 -9.33
C LEU A 398 -15.46 23.65 -10.45
N PRO A 399 -15.19 22.46 -11.00
CA PRO A 399 -16.05 21.84 -12.00
C PRO A 399 -17.37 21.39 -11.37
N ARG A 400 -18.42 21.28 -12.20
CA ARG A 400 -19.71 20.66 -11.82
C ARG A 400 -19.54 19.20 -11.44
N VAL A 401 -18.72 18.48 -12.21
CA VAL A 401 -18.40 17.07 -11.96
C VAL A 401 -17.10 17.02 -11.18
N SER A 402 -17.15 16.56 -9.93
CA SER A 402 -15.98 16.46 -9.08
C SER A 402 -15.06 15.28 -9.41
N ASP A 403 -15.59 14.27 -10.12
CA ASP A 403 -14.83 13.11 -10.57
C ASP A 403 -14.14 13.40 -11.91
N ALA A 404 -12.98 14.04 -11.80
CA ALA A 404 -12.19 14.49 -12.94
C ALA A 404 -11.71 13.33 -13.82
N CYS A 405 -11.29 12.20 -13.23
CA CYS A 405 -10.77 11.07 -13.98
C CYS A 405 -11.88 10.39 -14.80
N ALA A 406 -13.03 10.12 -14.17
CA ALA A 406 -14.16 9.50 -14.86
C ALA A 406 -14.69 10.39 -16.00
N LEU A 407 -14.81 11.71 -15.78
CA LEU A 407 -15.23 12.62 -16.85
C LEU A 407 -14.17 12.73 -17.95
N GLY A 408 -12.88 12.75 -17.60
CA GLY A 408 -11.79 12.74 -18.58
C GLY A 408 -11.83 11.48 -19.45
N SER A 409 -12.01 10.31 -18.86
CA SER A 409 -12.19 9.04 -19.57
C SER A 409 -13.42 9.05 -20.49
N ALA A 410 -14.53 9.67 -20.07
CA ALA A 410 -15.71 9.85 -20.91
C ALA A 410 -15.48 10.81 -22.09
N VAL A 411 -14.72 11.90 -21.88
CA VAL A 411 -14.30 12.82 -22.96
C VAL A 411 -13.48 12.06 -24.01
N LEU A 412 -12.52 11.23 -23.58
CA LEU A 412 -11.73 10.42 -24.50
C LEU A 412 -12.59 9.39 -25.24
N ALA A 413 -13.53 8.75 -24.55
CA ALA A 413 -14.48 7.81 -25.15
C ALA A 413 -15.34 8.48 -26.23
N ALA A 414 -15.79 9.72 -26.00
CA ALA A 414 -16.59 10.48 -26.97
C ALA A 414 -15.80 10.80 -28.24
N VAL A 415 -14.51 11.13 -28.12
CA VAL A 415 -13.60 11.30 -29.27
C VAL A 415 -13.41 9.98 -30.00
N GLY A 416 -13.12 8.89 -29.28
CA GLY A 416 -12.94 7.56 -29.89
C GLY A 416 -14.21 7.02 -30.57
N ALA A 417 -15.39 7.46 -30.11
CA ALA A 417 -16.68 7.16 -30.74
C ALA A 417 -16.98 8.04 -31.98
N GLY A 418 -16.12 9.02 -32.28
CA GLY A 418 -16.30 9.96 -33.39
C GLY A 418 -17.37 11.02 -33.16
N LEU A 419 -17.73 11.30 -31.89
CA LEU A 419 -18.69 12.36 -31.55
C LEU A 419 -18.08 13.76 -31.56
N PHE A 420 -16.75 13.84 -31.48
CA PHE A 420 -15.95 15.07 -31.54
C PHE A 420 -14.64 14.79 -32.28
N ASP A 421 -14.07 15.81 -32.94
CA ASP A 421 -12.87 15.66 -33.76
C ASP A 421 -11.58 15.69 -32.91
N SER A 422 -11.64 16.23 -31.70
CA SER A 422 -10.48 16.33 -30.82
C SER A 422 -10.81 16.30 -29.33
N VAL A 423 -9.83 15.91 -28.51
CA VAL A 423 -9.93 15.92 -27.05
C VAL A 423 -10.26 17.31 -26.50
N LEU A 424 -9.67 18.37 -27.06
CA LEU A 424 -9.93 19.73 -26.62
C LEU A 424 -11.37 20.17 -26.93
N GLU A 425 -11.89 19.82 -28.11
CA GLU A 425 -13.28 20.10 -28.48
C GLU A 425 -14.27 19.39 -27.55
N ALA A 426 -14.08 18.08 -27.34
CA ALA A 426 -14.90 17.29 -26.44
C ALA A 426 -14.84 17.81 -24.99
N ALA A 427 -13.64 18.16 -24.49
CA ALA A 427 -13.49 18.73 -23.15
C ALA A 427 -14.20 20.09 -23.00
N ASN A 428 -14.13 20.95 -24.02
CA ASN A 428 -14.86 22.22 -24.03
C ASN A 428 -16.39 22.04 -24.02
N ALA A 429 -16.90 20.99 -24.66
CA ALA A 429 -18.32 20.68 -24.72
C ALA A 429 -18.84 20.01 -23.43
N MET A 430 -18.05 19.15 -22.79
CA MET A 430 -18.49 18.28 -21.71
C MET A 430 -18.12 18.77 -20.30
N VAL A 431 -17.06 19.57 -20.16
CA VAL A 431 -16.59 20.06 -18.87
C VAL A 431 -17.15 21.44 -18.58
N HIS A 432 -17.88 21.56 -17.48
CA HIS A 432 -18.50 22.82 -17.06
C HIS A 432 -17.98 23.26 -15.68
N VAL A 433 -17.55 24.52 -15.58
CA VAL A 433 -17.24 25.16 -14.30
C VAL A 433 -18.55 25.54 -13.62
N GLU A 434 -18.70 25.17 -12.34
CA GLU A 434 -19.89 25.49 -11.55
C GLU A 434 -19.69 26.69 -10.64
N ARG A 435 -18.49 26.83 -10.05
CA ARG A 435 -18.18 27.91 -9.12
C ARG A 435 -16.74 28.39 -9.29
N SER A 436 -16.48 29.64 -8.97
CA SER A 436 -15.13 30.18 -8.81
C SER A 436 -14.96 30.86 -7.47
N ILE A 437 -13.76 30.75 -6.91
CA ILE A 437 -13.37 31.39 -5.65
C ILE A 437 -12.24 32.37 -5.99
N LEU A 438 -12.45 33.63 -5.62
CA LEU A 438 -11.49 34.69 -5.88
C LEU A 438 -10.64 34.95 -4.63
N PRO A 439 -9.35 35.25 -4.79
CA PRO A 439 -8.50 35.64 -3.67
C PRO A 439 -8.97 36.96 -3.07
N ASP A 440 -9.00 37.05 -1.76
CA ASP A 440 -9.13 38.31 -1.03
C ASP A 440 -7.76 39.00 -1.00
N LYS A 441 -7.68 40.21 -1.58
CA LYS A 441 -6.42 40.96 -1.69
C LYS A 441 -5.80 41.28 -0.32
N GLY A 442 -6.62 41.65 0.66
CA GLY A 442 -6.13 41.98 2.01
C GLY A 442 -5.57 40.75 2.71
N LYS A 443 -6.25 39.61 2.60
CA LYS A 443 -5.75 38.33 3.13
C LYS A 443 -4.52 37.83 2.39
N HIS A 444 -4.44 38.03 1.08
CA HIS A 444 -3.25 37.68 0.31
C HIS A 444 -2.02 38.46 0.80
N GLU A 445 -2.14 39.77 1.03
CA GLU A 445 -1.07 40.59 1.60
C GLU A 445 -0.67 40.18 3.03
N MET A 446 -1.63 39.65 3.82
CA MET A 446 -1.34 39.06 5.13
C MET A 446 -0.57 37.74 4.99
N TYR A 447 -1.05 36.85 4.13
CA TYR A 447 -0.42 35.56 3.86
C TYR A 447 0.95 35.71 3.22
N ASP A 448 1.22 36.75 2.42
CA ASP A 448 2.56 37.07 1.91
C ASP A 448 3.60 37.20 3.03
N ARG A 449 3.23 37.82 4.16
CA ARG A 449 4.12 37.97 5.31
C ARG A 449 4.34 36.62 6.00
N ILE A 450 3.26 35.87 6.22
CA ILE A 450 3.28 34.55 6.87
C ILE A 450 4.09 33.56 6.03
N TYR A 451 3.91 33.58 4.70
CA TYR A 451 4.57 32.72 3.73
C TYR A 451 6.10 32.86 3.80
N ARG A 452 6.62 34.09 3.88
CA ARG A 452 8.07 34.32 4.04
C ARG A 452 8.63 33.63 5.29
N THR A 453 7.87 33.63 6.39
CA THR A 453 8.27 32.92 7.61
C THR A 453 8.15 31.41 7.44
N TYR A 454 7.08 30.92 6.79
CA TYR A 454 6.92 29.50 6.45
C TYR A 454 8.09 28.96 5.61
N CYS A 455 8.56 29.70 4.60
CA CYS A 455 9.74 29.32 3.82
C CYS A 455 11.01 29.14 4.67
N GLY A 456 11.13 29.91 5.76
CA GLY A 456 12.22 29.78 6.72
C GLY A 456 12.14 28.55 7.63
N CYS A 457 10.98 27.89 7.74
CA CYS A 457 10.80 26.74 8.62
C CYS A 457 11.62 25.52 8.17
N TYR A 458 11.58 25.16 6.89
CA TYR A 458 12.33 24.01 6.38
C TYR A 458 13.84 24.07 6.67
N PRO A 459 14.59 25.11 6.25
CA PRO A 459 16.02 25.16 6.51
C PRO A 459 16.35 25.20 8.02
N ALA A 460 15.49 25.81 8.84
CA ALA A 460 15.70 25.87 10.29
C ALA A 460 15.59 24.51 10.99
N VAL A 461 14.74 23.60 10.49
CA VAL A 461 14.49 22.29 11.12
C VAL A 461 15.14 21.11 10.38
N LYS A 462 15.70 21.34 9.18
CA LYS A 462 16.22 20.28 8.30
C LYS A 462 17.22 19.36 9.00
N ASP A 463 18.30 19.93 9.53
CA ASP A 463 19.39 19.13 10.11
C ASP A 463 18.92 18.36 11.36
N VAL A 464 18.05 18.98 12.16
CA VAL A 464 17.43 18.33 13.32
C VAL A 464 16.53 17.17 12.89
N ALA A 465 15.70 17.36 11.86
CA ALA A 465 14.81 16.32 11.34
C ALA A 465 15.60 15.15 10.74
N HIS A 466 16.67 15.43 10.00
CA HIS A 466 17.56 14.42 9.41
C HIS A 466 18.28 13.63 10.51
N ALA A 467 18.83 14.32 11.52
CA ALA A 467 19.47 13.68 12.67
C ALA A 467 18.49 12.81 13.48
N ALA A 468 17.26 13.29 13.71
CA ALA A 468 16.21 12.51 14.38
C ALA A 468 15.82 11.26 13.59
N HIS A 469 15.77 11.35 12.26
CA HIS A 469 15.54 10.18 11.40
C HIS A 469 16.69 9.18 11.48
N ALA A 470 17.94 9.64 11.44
CA ALA A 470 19.11 8.79 11.57
C ALA A 470 19.14 8.07 12.94
N TYR A 471 18.77 8.76 14.02
CA TYR A 471 18.61 8.15 15.34
C TYR A 471 17.52 7.07 15.34
N ALA A 472 16.36 7.32 14.74
CA ALA A 472 15.30 6.33 14.64
C ALA A 472 15.73 5.09 13.82
N ALA A 473 16.55 5.28 12.78
CA ALA A 473 17.12 4.18 11.99
C ALA A 473 18.16 3.38 12.80
N ASP A 474 19.04 4.05 13.55
CA ASP A 474 20.02 3.41 14.44
C ASP A 474 19.34 2.66 15.59
N VAL A 475 18.29 3.22 16.20
CA VAL A 475 17.48 2.53 17.22
C VAL A 475 16.72 1.34 16.64
N ARG A 476 16.25 1.39 15.39
CA ARG A 476 15.65 0.22 14.73
C ARG A 476 16.69 -0.85 14.35
N GLY A 477 17.94 -0.46 14.09
CA GLY A 477 19.07 -1.38 13.91
C GLY A 477 19.59 -1.95 15.23
N ARG A 478 19.35 -1.26 16.35
CA ARG A 478 19.59 -1.74 17.70
C ARG A 478 18.35 -2.45 18.22
N VAL A 479 18.25 -3.74 17.91
CA VAL A 479 17.54 -4.65 18.82
C VAL A 479 18.04 -4.35 20.24
N PRO A 480 17.17 -4.07 21.23
CA PRO A 480 17.62 -3.91 22.60
C PRO A 480 18.50 -5.09 22.97
N ARG A 481 19.75 -4.80 23.34
CA ARG A 481 20.78 -5.78 23.69
C ARG A 481 20.51 -6.49 25.02
N SER A 482 19.24 -6.54 25.46
CA SER A 482 18.76 -7.14 26.71
C SER A 482 17.86 -8.36 26.50
N LEU A 483 17.70 -8.87 25.28
CA LEU A 483 16.95 -10.10 25.02
C LEU A 483 17.71 -11.02 24.05
N ARG A 484 18.94 -11.39 24.41
CA ARG A 484 19.40 -12.76 24.12
C ARG A 484 18.97 -13.60 25.33
N PRO A 485 18.20 -14.68 25.18
CA PRO A 485 18.34 -15.79 26.12
C PRO A 485 19.82 -16.16 26.07
N ALA A 486 20.43 -16.33 27.25
CA ALA A 486 21.81 -16.77 27.33
C ALA A 486 21.98 -18.02 26.46
N GLU A 487 22.85 -17.95 25.46
CA GLU A 487 23.38 -19.15 24.82
C GLU A 487 24.19 -19.89 25.88
N GLY A 488 23.75 -21.11 26.19
CA GLY A 488 24.52 -22.08 26.96
C GLY A 488 24.16 -22.19 28.43
N SER A 489 23.06 -22.88 28.73
CA SER A 489 23.11 -23.94 29.75
C SER A 489 22.11 -25.05 29.40
N SER A 490 22.64 -26.15 28.91
CA SER A 490 22.01 -27.46 28.97
C SER A 490 21.70 -27.81 30.44
N SER A 491 20.46 -27.60 30.86
CA SER A 491 19.69 -28.34 31.88
C SER A 491 18.54 -27.48 32.40
N ASN A 492 17.30 -27.79 32.01
CA ASN A 492 16.18 -27.88 32.95
C ASN A 492 14.89 -28.38 32.28
N ASN A 493 14.34 -29.43 32.88
CA ASN A 493 13.11 -30.17 32.56
C ASN A 493 11.81 -29.36 32.69
N SER A 494 11.81 -28.02 32.60
CA SER A 494 10.63 -27.23 32.96
C SER A 494 9.55 -27.23 31.86
N VAL A 495 8.35 -27.68 32.20
CA VAL A 495 7.15 -27.66 31.35
C VAL A 495 6.67 -26.22 31.12
N LYS A 496 6.47 -25.84 29.85
CA LYS A 496 5.85 -24.56 29.47
C LYS A 496 4.33 -24.72 29.34
N VAL A 497 3.58 -23.68 29.70
CA VAL A 497 2.10 -23.64 29.63
C VAL A 497 1.66 -22.52 28.70
N SER A 498 0.87 -22.87 27.68
CA SER A 498 0.27 -21.95 26.73
C SER A 498 -1.25 -21.88 26.93
N ALA A 499 -1.83 -20.69 27.08
CA ALA A 499 -3.28 -20.54 27.28
C ALA A 499 -4.02 -20.37 25.95
N SER A 500 -4.86 -21.34 25.57
CA SER A 500 -5.72 -21.20 24.37
C SER A 500 -6.92 -20.31 24.66
N ILE A 501 -6.87 -19.10 24.11
CA ILE A 501 -7.94 -18.09 24.27
C ILE A 501 -9.19 -18.42 23.45
N LEU A 502 -9.19 -19.52 22.68
CA LEU A 502 -10.40 -20.06 22.06
C LEU A 502 -11.48 -20.40 23.09
N CYS A 503 -11.07 -20.82 24.29
CA CYS A 503 -11.98 -21.16 25.39
C CYS A 503 -12.28 -19.98 26.34
N ALA A 504 -11.75 -18.77 26.05
CA ALA A 504 -11.99 -17.58 26.87
C ALA A 504 -13.39 -16.99 26.63
N ASP A 505 -13.85 -16.15 27.55
CA ASP A 505 -15.00 -15.28 27.30
C ASP A 505 -14.65 -14.26 26.20
N GLN A 506 -15.16 -14.51 24.99
CA GLN A 506 -14.86 -13.73 23.80
C GLN A 506 -15.34 -12.27 23.92
N SER A 507 -16.35 -12.00 24.74
CA SER A 507 -16.84 -10.63 24.97
C SER A 507 -15.87 -9.79 25.81
N ARG A 508 -14.91 -10.44 26.49
CA ARG A 508 -13.95 -9.84 27.42
C ARG A 508 -12.51 -10.25 27.12
N LEU A 509 -12.20 -10.50 25.84
CA LEU A 509 -10.95 -11.15 25.43
C LEU A 509 -9.67 -10.47 25.94
N ALA A 510 -9.65 -9.13 26.05
CA ALA A 510 -8.53 -8.39 26.61
C ALA A 510 -8.32 -8.67 28.12
N ASP A 511 -9.40 -8.67 28.90
CA ASP A 511 -9.36 -8.98 30.33
C ASP A 511 -8.96 -10.44 30.58
N GLU A 512 -9.52 -11.36 29.78
CA GLU A 512 -9.24 -12.80 29.86
C GLU A 512 -7.78 -13.10 29.52
N THR A 513 -7.24 -12.46 28.48
CA THR A 513 -5.82 -12.58 28.12
C THR A 513 -4.93 -12.05 29.25
N ALA A 514 -5.28 -10.88 29.81
CA ALA A 514 -4.54 -10.31 30.94
C ALA A 514 -4.63 -11.20 32.19
N ARG A 515 -5.78 -11.85 32.44
CA ARG A 515 -5.97 -12.81 33.53
C ARG A 515 -5.08 -14.03 33.35
N ALA A 516 -5.04 -14.60 32.14
CA ALA A 516 -4.16 -15.73 31.82
C ALA A 516 -2.68 -15.36 32.00
N LEU A 517 -2.21 -14.22 31.47
CA LEU A 517 -0.82 -13.78 31.65
C LEU A 517 -0.43 -13.59 33.11
N ARG A 518 -1.30 -12.99 33.93
CA ARG A 518 -1.06 -12.82 35.38
C ARG A 518 -1.00 -14.15 36.14
N SER A 519 -1.58 -15.23 35.60
CA SER A 519 -1.50 -16.56 36.21
C SER A 519 -0.14 -17.25 36.02
N GLY A 520 0.75 -16.67 35.20
CA GLY A 520 2.11 -17.17 35.00
C GLY A 520 2.26 -18.14 33.83
N VAL A 521 1.33 -18.14 32.87
CA VAL A 521 1.50 -18.86 31.59
C VAL A 521 2.66 -18.28 30.80
N ASP A 522 3.32 -19.11 30.00
CA ASP A 522 4.49 -18.73 29.20
C ASP A 522 4.08 -18.11 27.85
N SER A 523 2.89 -18.45 27.36
CA SER A 523 2.37 -17.97 26.08
C SER A 523 0.84 -17.92 26.02
N ILE A 524 0.34 -17.15 25.05
CA ILE A 524 -1.07 -17.08 24.67
C ILE A 524 -1.22 -17.77 23.32
N HIS A 525 -2.01 -18.84 23.30
CA HIS A 525 -2.26 -19.67 22.12
C HIS A 525 -3.52 -19.19 21.37
N LEU A 526 -3.38 -19.00 20.06
CA LEU A 526 -4.47 -18.57 19.17
C LEU A 526 -4.72 -19.67 18.14
N ASP A 527 -5.84 -20.36 18.30
CA ASP A 527 -6.40 -21.28 17.30
C ASP A 527 -7.14 -20.49 16.21
N VAL A 528 -6.54 -20.37 15.04
CA VAL A 528 -7.05 -19.60 13.91
C VAL A 528 -7.71 -20.54 12.90
N CYS A 529 -9.04 -20.43 12.78
CA CYS A 529 -9.86 -21.14 11.81
C CYS A 529 -10.53 -20.14 10.84
N ASP A 530 -10.70 -20.55 9.57
CA ASP A 530 -11.22 -19.72 8.47
C ASP A 530 -12.66 -20.08 8.04
N GLY A 531 -13.34 -20.97 8.76
CA GLY A 531 -14.67 -21.50 8.39
C GLY A 531 -14.66 -22.43 7.17
N ALA A 532 -13.51 -22.63 6.53
CA ALA A 532 -13.36 -23.35 5.27
C ALA A 532 -12.51 -24.62 5.41
N TYR A 533 -11.59 -24.64 6.39
CA TYR A 533 -10.79 -25.80 6.78
C TYR A 533 -11.37 -26.48 8.02
N CYS A 534 -11.69 -25.72 9.06
CA CYS A 534 -12.54 -26.09 10.19
C CYS A 534 -13.81 -25.24 10.16
N GLU A 535 -14.93 -25.76 10.66
CA GLU A 535 -16.21 -25.03 10.70
C GLU A 535 -16.16 -23.76 11.57
N ALA A 536 -15.25 -23.71 12.55
CA ALA A 536 -15.07 -22.55 13.40
C ALA A 536 -14.55 -21.33 12.60
N LEU A 537 -14.97 -20.13 13.00
CA LEU A 537 -14.39 -18.87 12.53
C LEU A 537 -13.94 -18.09 13.76
N THR A 538 -12.64 -17.88 13.90
CA THR A 538 -12.06 -17.42 15.18
C THR A 538 -11.31 -16.10 15.02
N PHE A 539 -10.00 -16.11 15.21
CA PHE A 539 -9.18 -14.91 15.32
C PHE A 539 -8.59 -14.50 13.97
N GLY A 540 -8.26 -13.22 13.84
CA GLY A 540 -7.56 -12.68 12.69
C GLY A 540 -6.44 -11.73 13.11
N PRO A 541 -5.63 -11.24 12.15
CA PRO A 541 -4.50 -10.35 12.43
C PRO A 541 -4.91 -9.10 13.22
N GLY A 542 -6.12 -8.59 13.01
CA GLY A 542 -6.65 -7.45 13.77
C GLY A 542 -6.81 -7.71 15.27
N VAL A 543 -7.22 -8.93 15.66
CA VAL A 543 -7.34 -9.35 17.06
C VAL A 543 -5.96 -9.46 17.69
N LEU A 544 -5.03 -10.15 17.01
CA LEU A 544 -3.66 -10.30 17.48
C LEU A 544 -2.96 -8.94 17.64
N ALA A 545 -3.09 -8.04 16.66
CA ALA A 545 -2.53 -6.70 16.74
C ALA A 545 -3.12 -5.89 17.90
N ALA A 546 -4.41 -6.07 18.22
CA ALA A 546 -5.02 -5.46 19.39
C ALA A 546 -4.43 -6.02 20.69
N LEU A 547 -4.36 -7.35 20.83
CA LEU A 547 -3.78 -8.00 22.01
C LEU A 547 -2.30 -7.63 22.21
N ARG A 548 -1.51 -7.58 21.13
CA ARG A 548 -0.10 -7.15 21.17
C ARG A 548 0.10 -5.72 21.65
N ARG A 549 -0.83 -4.80 21.35
CA ARG A 549 -0.78 -3.44 21.90
C ARG A 549 -1.03 -3.40 23.41
N HIS A 550 -1.91 -4.27 23.92
CA HIS A 550 -2.20 -4.37 25.35
C HIS A 550 -1.13 -5.15 26.12
N HIS A 551 -0.46 -6.10 25.45
CA HIS A 551 0.53 -7.00 26.03
C HIS A 551 1.79 -7.07 25.13
N PRO A 552 2.62 -6.01 25.13
CA PRO A 552 3.76 -5.89 24.22
C PRO A 552 4.79 -7.01 24.41
N ASP A 553 4.94 -7.53 25.62
CA ASP A 553 5.96 -8.53 25.98
C ASP A 553 5.43 -9.97 25.96
N ALA A 554 4.13 -10.20 25.71
CA ALA A 554 3.56 -11.54 25.73
C ALA A 554 4.06 -12.40 24.56
N PHE A 555 4.26 -13.70 24.77
CA PHE A 555 4.52 -14.62 23.67
C PHE A 555 3.20 -15.04 23.02
N PHE A 556 2.95 -14.65 21.77
CA PHE A 556 1.75 -15.09 21.02
C PHE A 556 2.09 -16.26 20.13
N ASP A 557 1.50 -17.40 20.46
CA ASP A 557 1.64 -18.68 19.78
C ASP A 557 0.44 -18.91 18.86
N VAL A 558 0.64 -18.81 17.54
CA VAL A 558 -0.45 -18.83 16.57
C VAL A 558 -0.48 -20.16 15.83
N HIS A 559 -1.62 -20.84 15.88
CA HIS A 559 -1.88 -22.08 15.17
C HIS A 559 -2.88 -21.84 14.03
N LEU A 560 -2.46 -22.06 12.78
CA LEU A 560 -3.26 -21.82 11.58
C LEU A 560 -3.90 -23.10 11.05
N ALA A 561 -5.13 -23.37 11.49
CA ALA A 561 -6.01 -24.40 10.94
C ALA A 561 -6.87 -23.80 9.81
N VAL A 562 -6.23 -23.46 8.69
CA VAL A 562 -6.85 -22.77 7.54
C VAL A 562 -6.48 -23.42 6.22
N ARG A 563 -7.27 -23.19 5.16
CA ARG A 563 -7.12 -23.89 3.88
C ARG A 563 -5.84 -23.48 3.12
N ASP A 564 -5.47 -22.20 3.18
CA ASP A 564 -4.25 -21.66 2.59
C ASP A 564 -3.54 -20.74 3.60
N PRO A 565 -2.59 -21.27 4.41
CA PRO A 565 -2.09 -20.57 5.58
C PRO A 565 -1.05 -19.49 5.27
N TRP A 566 -0.40 -19.53 4.11
CA TRP A 566 0.85 -18.80 3.91
C TRP A 566 0.69 -17.29 3.95
N ARG A 567 -0.35 -16.76 3.30
CA ARG A 567 -0.68 -15.34 3.40
C ARG A 567 -1.03 -14.95 4.83
N LEU A 568 -1.85 -15.76 5.50
CA LEU A 568 -2.30 -15.47 6.85
C LEU A 568 -1.14 -15.54 7.85
N ALA A 569 -0.19 -16.46 7.66
CA ALA A 569 1.03 -16.58 8.44
C ALA A 569 1.86 -15.30 8.41
N GLN A 570 2.07 -14.73 7.22
CA GLN A 570 2.80 -13.47 7.09
C GLN A 570 2.06 -12.30 7.76
N LEU A 571 0.72 -12.24 7.63
CA LEU A 571 -0.10 -11.22 8.28
C LEU A 571 -0.14 -11.36 9.80
N MET A 572 -0.13 -12.59 10.33
CA MET A 572 -0.04 -12.84 11.77
C MET A 572 1.32 -12.44 12.32
N ALA A 573 2.40 -12.73 11.58
CA ALA A 573 3.73 -12.22 11.90
C ALA A 573 3.78 -10.68 11.91
N ASP A 574 3.14 -10.01 10.93
CA ASP A 574 3.03 -8.53 10.92
C ASP A 574 2.22 -7.99 12.11
N ALA A 575 1.20 -8.72 12.53
CA ALA A 575 0.38 -8.38 13.69
C ALA A 575 1.10 -8.61 15.03
N GLY A 576 2.30 -9.20 15.01
CA GLY A 576 3.13 -9.43 16.17
C GLY A 576 3.02 -10.84 16.76
N ALA A 577 2.80 -11.87 15.94
CA ALA A 577 2.96 -13.25 16.37
C ALA A 577 4.42 -13.52 16.81
N SER A 578 4.61 -14.24 17.90
CA SER A 578 5.92 -14.73 18.34
C SER A 578 6.27 -16.08 17.71
N GLN A 579 5.24 -16.89 17.44
CA GLN A 579 5.32 -18.17 16.77
C GLN A 579 4.14 -18.35 15.83
N VAL A 580 4.36 -18.98 14.68
CA VAL A 580 3.31 -19.39 13.74
C VAL A 580 3.49 -20.85 13.36
N MET A 581 2.44 -21.64 13.54
CA MET A 581 2.37 -23.06 13.19
C MET A 581 1.31 -23.28 12.11
N VAL A 582 1.62 -24.14 11.15
CA VAL A 582 0.70 -24.51 10.06
C VAL A 582 0.44 -26.01 10.06
N MET A 583 -0.71 -26.42 9.53
CA MET A 583 -1.08 -27.83 9.45
C MET A 583 -0.13 -28.63 8.55
N ALA A 584 0.21 -29.85 8.95
CA ALA A 584 1.22 -30.68 8.31
C ALA A 584 0.97 -30.95 6.82
N GLU A 585 -0.28 -31.12 6.40
CA GLU A 585 -0.64 -31.32 4.99
C GLU A 585 -0.32 -30.12 4.09
N GLN A 586 -0.15 -28.92 4.68
CA GLN A 586 0.27 -27.73 3.93
C GLN A 586 1.78 -27.75 3.67
N VAL A 587 2.54 -28.52 4.47
CA VAL A 587 4.00 -28.59 4.44
C VAL A 587 4.48 -29.83 3.70
N VAL A 588 3.96 -31.00 4.07
CA VAL A 588 4.38 -32.29 3.52
C VAL A 588 4.07 -32.33 2.02
N GLY A 589 5.11 -32.51 1.19
CA GLY A 589 4.99 -32.53 -0.26
C GLY A 589 4.89 -31.16 -0.94
N SER A 590 4.90 -30.06 -0.18
CA SER A 590 4.78 -28.70 -0.71
C SER A 590 6.15 -28.09 -1.05
N LYS A 591 6.37 -27.76 -2.33
CA LYS A 591 7.61 -27.10 -2.79
C LYS A 591 7.76 -25.66 -2.28
N ARG A 592 6.65 -25.00 -1.88
CA ARG A 592 6.68 -23.61 -1.37
C ARG A 592 6.88 -23.52 0.14
N ALA A 593 6.51 -24.55 0.90
CA ALA A 593 6.45 -24.48 2.36
C ALA A 593 7.79 -24.15 3.02
N ALA A 594 8.89 -24.73 2.54
CA ALA A 594 10.23 -24.44 3.06
C ALA A 594 10.60 -22.95 2.93
N GLY A 595 10.26 -22.33 1.80
CA GLY A 595 10.53 -20.91 1.57
C GLY A 595 9.70 -19.99 2.46
N GLU A 596 8.43 -20.34 2.68
CA GLU A 596 7.50 -19.59 3.53
C GLU A 596 7.87 -19.67 5.01
N LEU A 597 8.19 -20.87 5.50
CA LEU A 597 8.64 -21.08 6.89
C LEU A 597 9.98 -20.38 7.14
N ALA A 598 10.94 -20.47 6.20
CA ALA A 598 12.19 -19.72 6.28
C ALA A 598 11.96 -18.19 6.26
N ALA A 599 10.93 -17.71 5.55
CA ALA A 599 10.58 -16.30 5.57
C ALA A 599 10.09 -15.83 6.94
N LEU A 600 9.33 -16.65 7.68
CA LEU A 600 8.94 -16.36 9.06
C LEU A 600 10.17 -16.33 9.99
N GLN A 601 11.06 -17.31 9.88
CA GLN A 601 12.28 -17.39 10.70
C GLN A 601 13.22 -16.20 10.47
N ARG A 602 13.40 -15.76 9.22
CA ARG A 602 14.19 -14.54 8.90
C ARG A 602 13.66 -13.27 9.55
N ARG A 603 12.37 -13.26 9.91
CA ARG A 603 11.71 -12.15 10.62
C ARG A 603 11.79 -12.27 12.13
N GLY A 604 12.48 -13.29 12.65
CA GLY A 604 12.57 -13.59 14.07
C GLY A 604 11.30 -14.21 14.66
N VAL A 605 10.40 -14.73 13.81
CA VAL A 605 9.18 -15.44 14.24
C VAL A 605 9.47 -16.93 14.26
N ARG A 606 9.20 -17.59 15.39
CA ARG A 606 9.34 -19.06 15.50
C ARG A 606 8.33 -19.73 14.58
N SER A 607 8.70 -20.88 14.03
CA SER A 607 7.87 -21.59 13.05
C SER A 607 7.68 -23.05 13.44
N GLY A 608 6.52 -23.63 13.14
CA GLY A 608 6.23 -25.01 13.48
C GLY A 608 5.19 -25.67 12.61
N ILE A 609 4.99 -26.96 12.86
CA ILE A 609 3.99 -27.80 12.19
C ILE A 609 2.99 -28.31 13.22
N ALA A 610 1.71 -28.33 12.87
CA ALA A 610 0.65 -28.97 13.65
C ALA A 610 0.15 -30.24 12.96
N VAL A 611 -0.04 -31.31 13.73
CA VAL A 611 -0.55 -32.61 13.27
C VAL A 611 -1.83 -32.97 14.01
N ARG A 612 -2.86 -33.42 13.26
CA ARG A 612 -4.13 -33.88 13.84
C ARG A 612 -4.01 -35.28 14.44
N PRO A 613 -4.95 -35.75 15.27
CA PRO A 613 -4.95 -37.12 15.80
C PRO A 613 -4.94 -38.22 14.75
N ASP A 614 -5.62 -38.00 13.61
CA ASP A 614 -5.82 -38.95 12.51
C ASP A 614 -4.91 -38.69 11.30
N ASP A 615 -3.94 -37.78 11.43
CA ASP A 615 -3.08 -37.39 10.32
C ASP A 615 -2.15 -38.54 9.91
N GLU A 616 -2.35 -39.09 8.69
CA GLU A 616 -1.50 -40.12 8.09
C GLU A 616 -0.10 -39.60 7.74
N GLY A 617 0.08 -38.27 7.67
CA GLY A 617 1.35 -37.60 7.37
C GLY A 617 2.27 -37.39 8.58
N PHE A 618 1.96 -37.95 9.75
CA PHE A 618 2.71 -37.71 11.00
C PHE A 618 4.22 -37.94 10.87
N ASP A 619 4.65 -39.07 10.33
CA ASP A 619 6.08 -39.39 10.18
C ASP A 619 6.80 -38.38 9.28
N ALA A 620 6.14 -37.95 8.20
CA ALA A 620 6.67 -36.96 7.29
C ALA A 620 6.73 -35.56 7.92
N ALA A 621 5.77 -35.22 8.79
CA ALA A 621 5.77 -33.98 9.54
C ALA A 621 6.95 -33.92 10.53
N VAL A 622 7.21 -35.01 11.26
CA VAL A 622 8.37 -35.11 12.17
C VAL A 622 9.68 -34.96 11.39
N ALA A 623 9.80 -35.63 10.24
CA ALA A 623 10.98 -35.50 9.37
C ALA A 623 11.14 -34.06 8.85
N ALA A 624 10.05 -33.39 8.48
CA ALA A 624 10.06 -32.00 8.01
C ALA A 624 10.50 -31.02 9.11
N VAL A 625 10.06 -31.21 10.36
CA VAL A 625 10.51 -30.39 11.49
C VAL A 625 12.04 -30.45 11.64
N ALA A 626 12.62 -31.65 11.61
CA ALA A 626 14.07 -31.82 11.69
C ALA A 626 14.79 -31.23 10.46
N ALA A 627 14.33 -31.54 9.25
CA ALA A 627 14.98 -31.15 8.00
C ALA A 627 14.95 -29.64 7.76
N LEU A 628 13.88 -28.97 8.17
CA LEU A 628 13.70 -27.52 8.00
C LEU A 628 14.15 -26.71 9.22
N GLY A 629 14.58 -27.38 10.30
CA GLY A 629 14.99 -26.71 11.54
C GLY A 629 13.86 -25.91 12.18
N LEU A 630 12.66 -26.50 12.25
CA LEU A 630 11.49 -25.83 12.83
C LEU A 630 11.52 -25.89 14.35
N ASP A 631 10.96 -24.85 14.97
CA ASP A 631 11.01 -24.62 16.40
C ASP A 631 10.08 -25.51 17.21
N THR A 632 8.96 -25.94 16.62
CA THR A 632 7.86 -26.59 17.33
C THR A 632 7.13 -27.61 16.46
N LEU A 633 6.82 -28.76 17.06
CA LEU A 633 5.82 -29.69 16.57
C LEU A 633 4.63 -29.67 17.54
N ASN A 634 3.48 -29.21 17.06
CA ASN A 634 2.21 -29.25 17.78
C ASN A 634 1.48 -30.56 17.47
N VAL A 635 1.36 -31.43 18.46
CA VAL A 635 0.58 -32.67 18.40
C VAL A 635 -0.81 -32.40 18.97
N MET A 636 -1.79 -32.32 18.09
CA MET A 636 -3.17 -32.13 18.53
C MET A 636 -3.71 -33.43 19.12
N ALA A 637 -4.31 -33.34 20.30
CA ALA A 637 -5.05 -34.42 20.96
C ALA A 637 -6.56 -34.35 20.69
N VAL A 638 -7.01 -33.39 19.88
CA VAL A 638 -8.40 -33.20 19.43
C VAL A 638 -8.39 -32.77 17.97
N GLN A 639 -9.55 -32.79 17.30
CA GLN A 639 -9.66 -32.27 15.94
C GLN A 639 -9.65 -30.73 15.94
N PRO A 640 -9.04 -30.06 14.94
CA PRO A 640 -9.08 -28.60 14.84
C PRO A 640 -10.51 -28.10 14.68
N GLY A 641 -10.83 -26.98 15.32
CA GLY A 641 -12.19 -26.43 15.33
C GLY A 641 -12.57 -25.93 16.71
N PHE A 642 -13.75 -26.34 17.20
CA PHE A 642 -14.28 -25.86 18.48
C PHE A 642 -13.51 -26.38 19.68
N GLY A 643 -13.39 -25.55 20.74
CA GLY A 643 -12.76 -25.94 22.00
C GLY A 643 -13.55 -26.99 22.80
N ALA A 644 -12.98 -27.40 23.94
CA ALA A 644 -13.60 -28.30 24.93
C ALA A 644 -13.90 -29.75 24.46
N GLN A 645 -13.25 -30.22 23.39
CA GLN A 645 -13.29 -31.63 22.96
C GLN A 645 -12.57 -32.58 23.93
N ALA A 646 -12.90 -33.87 23.87
CA ALA A 646 -12.28 -34.91 24.69
C ALA A 646 -10.89 -35.28 24.17
N PHE A 647 -9.93 -35.47 25.08
CA PHE A 647 -8.55 -35.85 24.76
C PHE A 647 -8.49 -37.23 24.11
N GLN A 648 -7.78 -37.34 22.98
CA GLN A 648 -7.55 -38.59 22.26
C GLN A 648 -6.17 -39.16 22.57
N ASP A 649 -6.12 -40.39 23.10
CA ASP A 649 -4.89 -41.03 23.59
C ASP A 649 -3.85 -41.30 22.49
N VAL A 650 -4.25 -41.33 21.21
CA VAL A 650 -3.33 -41.45 20.06
C VAL A 650 -2.25 -40.35 20.05
N ALA A 651 -2.55 -39.17 20.61
CA ALA A 651 -1.57 -38.11 20.74
C ALA A 651 -0.38 -38.51 21.62
N LEU A 652 -0.57 -39.34 22.65
CA LEU A 652 0.51 -39.76 23.54
C LEU A 652 1.56 -40.62 22.82
N GLU A 653 1.12 -41.51 21.93
CA GLU A 653 2.02 -42.31 21.10
C GLU A 653 2.83 -41.42 20.14
N ARG A 654 2.15 -40.49 19.47
CA ARG A 654 2.79 -39.50 18.58
C ARG A 654 3.81 -38.64 19.31
N VAL A 655 3.52 -38.18 20.53
CA VAL A 655 4.46 -37.41 21.35
C VAL A 655 5.71 -38.23 21.68
N ARG A 656 5.57 -39.52 22.04
CA ARG A 656 6.73 -40.41 22.29
C ARG A 656 7.60 -40.56 21.06
N VAL A 657 6.99 -40.85 19.91
CA VAL A 657 7.72 -41.01 18.63
C VAL A 657 8.41 -39.71 18.23
N ALA A 658 7.72 -38.57 18.35
CA ALA A 658 8.30 -37.27 18.07
C ALA A 658 9.50 -36.97 19.00
N ARG A 659 9.39 -37.26 20.30
CA ARG A 659 10.48 -37.03 21.26
C ARG A 659 11.69 -37.92 20.98
N GLU A 660 11.46 -39.18 20.64
CA GLU A 660 12.52 -40.10 20.24
C GLU A 660 13.28 -39.60 19.01
N ARG A 661 12.56 -39.10 18.00
CA ARG A 661 13.15 -38.69 16.72
C ARG A 661 13.74 -37.28 16.71
N LEU A 662 13.12 -36.32 17.40
CA LEU A 662 13.56 -34.93 17.44
C LEU A 662 14.51 -34.64 18.60
N GLY A 663 14.57 -35.52 19.62
CA GLY A 663 15.35 -35.29 20.82
C GLY A 663 14.97 -33.95 21.46
N GLY A 664 15.96 -33.10 21.75
CA GLY A 664 15.75 -31.72 22.21
C GLY A 664 15.75 -30.66 21.11
N GLY A 665 15.69 -31.06 19.82
CA GLY A 665 15.84 -30.16 18.67
C GLY A 665 14.63 -29.25 18.40
N ALA A 666 13.46 -29.58 18.93
CA ALA A 666 12.24 -28.78 18.85
C ALA A 666 11.39 -28.90 20.11
N ASP A 667 10.57 -27.89 20.38
CA ASP A 667 9.51 -27.97 21.37
C ASP A 667 8.44 -28.97 20.87
N ILE A 668 8.01 -29.89 21.73
CA ILE A 668 6.88 -30.79 21.48
C ILE A 668 5.72 -30.29 22.31
N GLN A 669 4.74 -29.76 21.58
CA GLN A 669 3.56 -29.13 22.12
C GLN A 669 2.36 -30.08 22.02
N VAL A 670 1.53 -30.14 23.05
CA VAL A 670 0.27 -30.88 23.01
C VAL A 670 -0.90 -29.92 23.16
N ASP A 671 -1.82 -30.01 22.21
CA ASP A 671 -2.96 -29.11 22.09
C ASP A 671 -4.31 -29.84 22.12
N GLY A 672 -5.23 -29.35 22.94
CA GLY A 672 -6.56 -29.91 23.15
C GLY A 672 -6.65 -30.89 24.33
N GLY A 673 -7.71 -30.76 25.14
CA GLY A 673 -8.04 -31.74 26.19
C GLY A 673 -7.04 -31.83 27.36
N VAL A 674 -6.08 -30.92 27.48
CA VAL A 674 -5.07 -30.90 28.55
C VAL A 674 -5.69 -30.42 29.86
N LYS A 675 -5.59 -31.25 30.91
CA LYS A 675 -6.15 -31.03 32.24
C LYS A 675 -5.12 -31.35 33.33
N PRO A 676 -4.98 -30.52 34.37
CA PRO A 676 -4.16 -30.85 35.54
C PRO A 676 -4.58 -32.18 36.16
N GLY A 677 -3.63 -32.95 36.68
CA GLY A 677 -3.87 -34.20 37.41
C GLY A 677 -4.40 -35.39 36.60
N THR A 678 -4.68 -35.24 35.30
CA THR A 678 -5.19 -36.32 34.45
C THR A 678 -4.40 -36.45 33.15
N THR A 679 -4.65 -35.61 32.15
CA THR A 679 -4.02 -35.71 30.83
C THR A 679 -2.65 -35.04 30.78
N ALA A 680 -2.44 -33.94 31.52
CA ALA A 680 -1.15 -33.24 31.54
C ALA A 680 0.04 -34.13 31.97
N PRO A 681 -0.03 -34.92 33.08
CA PRO A 681 1.02 -35.87 33.46
C PRO A 681 1.38 -36.86 32.37
N ARG A 682 0.37 -37.41 31.70
CA ARG A 682 0.56 -38.39 30.63
C ARG A 682 1.24 -37.77 29.41
N CYS A 683 0.95 -36.51 29.10
CA CYS A 683 1.58 -35.78 28.00
C CYS A 683 3.07 -35.52 28.28
N VAL A 684 3.40 -35.09 29.50
CA VAL A 684 4.78 -34.82 29.91
C VAL A 684 5.59 -36.12 29.98
N GLU A 685 5.02 -37.18 30.55
CA GLU A 685 5.63 -38.52 30.57
C GLU A 685 5.88 -39.05 29.15
N ALA A 686 4.97 -38.78 28.21
CA ALA A 686 5.17 -39.12 26.80
C ALA A 686 6.29 -38.30 26.13
N GLY A 687 6.70 -37.18 26.72
CA GLY A 687 7.80 -36.35 26.24
C GLY A 687 7.39 -34.94 25.79
N ALA A 688 6.16 -34.49 26.04
CA ALA A 688 5.76 -33.10 25.74
C ALA A 688 6.43 -32.12 26.72
N ASN A 689 6.87 -30.97 26.22
CA ASN A 689 7.43 -29.90 27.04
C ASN A 689 6.68 -28.57 26.92
N VAL A 690 5.64 -28.52 26.09
CA VAL A 690 4.68 -27.41 26.01
C VAL A 690 3.26 -27.97 26.11
N LEU A 691 2.45 -27.42 27.01
CA LEU A 691 1.07 -27.83 27.22
C LEU A 691 0.12 -26.68 26.89
N VAL A 692 -0.78 -26.88 25.92
CA VAL A 692 -1.84 -25.90 25.61
C VAL A 692 -3.08 -26.21 26.44
N VAL A 693 -3.46 -25.28 27.30
CA VAL A 693 -4.64 -25.39 28.18
C VAL A 693 -5.72 -24.39 27.79
N GLY A 694 -6.94 -24.88 27.59
CA GLY A 694 -8.11 -24.07 27.26
C GLY A 694 -9.12 -24.05 28.41
N SER A 695 -10.19 -24.84 28.29
CA SER A 695 -11.33 -24.84 29.20
C SER A 695 -10.99 -25.10 30.67
N ALA A 696 -9.95 -25.89 30.97
CA ALA A 696 -9.51 -26.12 32.34
C ALA A 696 -8.92 -24.86 33.01
N LEU A 697 -8.36 -23.93 32.23
CA LEU A 697 -7.86 -22.65 32.73
C LEU A 697 -9.00 -21.61 32.78
N PHE A 698 -9.70 -21.41 31.66
CA PHE A 698 -10.72 -20.35 31.57
C PHE A 698 -12.02 -20.66 32.33
N GLY A 699 -12.29 -21.93 32.65
CA GLY A 699 -13.40 -22.35 33.51
C GLY A 699 -13.07 -22.41 35.00
N ALA A 700 -11.83 -22.14 35.41
CA ALA A 700 -11.41 -22.21 36.82
C ALA A 700 -11.46 -20.83 37.48
N GLU A 701 -11.89 -20.80 38.75
CA GLU A 701 -11.78 -19.60 39.59
C GLU A 701 -10.31 -19.34 39.98
N ASP A 702 -9.56 -20.41 40.31
CA ASP A 702 -8.14 -20.35 40.65
C ASP A 702 -7.24 -20.69 39.45
N VAL A 703 -7.07 -19.71 38.57
CA VAL A 703 -6.20 -19.84 37.39
C VAL A 703 -4.71 -20.01 37.75
N VAL A 704 -4.26 -19.46 38.87
CA VAL A 704 -2.86 -19.56 39.33
C VAL A 704 -2.57 -20.99 39.79
N GLY A 705 -3.47 -21.59 40.56
CA GLY A 705 -3.39 -22.99 40.98
C GLY A 705 -3.38 -23.95 39.80
N VAL A 706 -4.19 -23.70 38.77
CA VAL A 706 -4.20 -24.50 37.53
C VAL A 706 -2.84 -24.45 36.82
N VAL A 707 -2.28 -23.25 36.61
CA VAL A 707 -0.97 -23.11 35.96
C VAL A 707 0.15 -23.72 36.80
N GLY A 708 0.13 -23.52 38.12
CA GLY A 708 1.08 -24.14 39.04
C GLY A 708 1.03 -25.66 38.98
N ALA A 709 -0.17 -26.25 38.95
CA ALA A 709 -0.37 -27.69 38.83
C ALA A 709 0.10 -28.25 37.48
N LEU A 710 0.02 -27.48 36.38
CA LEU A 710 0.53 -27.89 35.06
C LEU A 710 2.06 -27.79 34.97
N LYS A 711 2.66 -26.73 35.53
CA LYS A 711 4.12 -26.57 35.55
C LYS A 711 4.81 -27.55 36.52
N GLY A 712 4.13 -27.94 37.58
CA GLY A 712 4.61 -28.90 38.58
C GLY A 712 4.52 -30.37 38.17
N VAL A 713 4.15 -30.66 36.92
CA VAL A 713 4.08 -32.02 36.36
C VAL A 713 5.47 -32.60 36.02
N ALA A 714 6.48 -31.74 35.88
CA ALA A 714 7.85 -32.08 35.46
C ALA A 714 8.61 -33.05 36.37
#